data_AF-A0AAV6HK55-F1
#
_entry.id   AF-A0AAV6HK55-F1
#
_cell.length_a   1.000
_cell.length_b   1.000
_cell.length_c   1.000
_cell.angle_alpha   90.00
_cell.angle_beta   90.00
_cell.angle_gamma   90.00
#
_symmetry.space_group_name_H-M   'P 1'
#
loop_
_entity.id
_entity.type
_entity.pdbx_description
1 polymer ?
#
loop_
_entity_poly.entity_id
_entity_poly.type
_entity_poly.pdbx_seq_one_letter_code
_entity_poly.pdbx_strand_id
1 'polypeptide(L)'
;MSSRSTPRPFGVCGEIKVDELTDFSRLSRWSFEKNSSPELRSPPFKFAGPLDCRLVLHSRGSNYSSLYLEVLYTNIVKKGSYLAFFSFTLENSDHSKSHSRDCISRFTAKKPSQGICKFARPFALTNPDFGFIFDNSVKIIVDLRVLSEAWSITGDNSSKKCSWTLENISLFTDMLSSYQLISPAFETGDCIFRIIVRRTKDDSGDYLGLFLDSTETDISNKDLYTTCWVMFKLCIVNQESASENVYFDFYGRFGGVNKFGDYTKMGQSKHLDWPKFIGSGFLVDDSAEFVLLIKVIEERFSQSLPFHSRTEYSDERLWEIKKFATFKDTLKKRKVLGLSVESMRFEVAKQAFRLVIYPRGKSSQSSQQLSFFLEVGENFNISFDQSCFVSYELSVIHPKTMDKSIRKCAVGHYSTRCRDELGWTDFVSLGNLFDPSSGYTSGDTITLSAKVLLLKETFLEGNAEVEKVGFPVDMDGESFYWELENFIYFCDSSDGISKVIRSPDFIFGRQKLRMGVLCALDGTIVAYLLRDLPVVENLGDGVPLEFECKLALAAPGSKKIVGVFYKAGDYAEMNPNFVDCVERGLGLRDWLESQGHQYIVTDDKEGPDCELEKHIPDLHVLITTPFHPAYVTAERIKRAKNLRLLLTAGSGTDHIDLNAAAAAGLTVAEVTGSNVVSVAEDEVMRILILVRNFSPGYHQVTRGEWNVAAIAYNAYDLEAKTLGTVGVGRTGGLLLQRLKPFNCNLLYHDRLKMDPELENETGAKFEEDLDAMLPKCDIIVINTPLTENTKGMFDKERIAKCKKGVLIVNNASGAIMDTQAVVDGCSSGQIGGYSGDVWYPQPAPKDHPWRYMPNHTMTTHISGATIDAQLRYAAGTKDMLDRYFKGEEFPPQNYIVKEGELASQYR
;
A
#
# COMPACT_ATOMS: atom_id res chain seq x y z
N MET A 1 20.94 43.10 47.47
CA MET A 1 21.84 43.38 46.34
C MET A 1 22.89 42.29 46.27
N SER A 2 22.73 41.35 45.34
CA SER A 2 23.85 40.71 44.64
C SER A 2 23.37 40.51 43.20
N SER A 3 23.98 41.28 42.29
CA SER A 3 23.55 41.47 40.91
C SER A 3 23.79 40.21 40.08
N ARG A 4 22.72 39.73 39.44
CA ARG A 4 22.75 38.72 38.38
C ARG A 4 23.70 39.16 37.27
N SER A 5 24.71 38.34 36.98
CA SER A 5 25.56 38.47 35.81
C SER A 5 24.74 38.27 34.53
N THR A 6 24.77 39.26 33.65
CA THR A 6 24.25 39.21 32.28
C THR A 6 24.97 38.15 31.43
N PRO A 7 24.28 37.45 30.50
CA PRO A 7 24.95 36.55 29.56
C PRO A 7 25.79 37.36 28.56
N ARG A 8 26.97 36.86 28.20
CA ARG A 8 27.85 37.44 27.16
C ARG A 8 27.12 37.48 25.80
N PRO A 9 27.36 38.48 24.94
CA PRO A 9 26.63 38.64 23.69
C PRO A 9 27.02 37.56 22.68
N PHE A 10 26.01 37.13 21.91
CA PHE A 10 26.14 36.37 20.67
C PHE A 10 27.12 37.08 19.72
N GLY A 11 27.81 36.32 18.85
CA GLY A 11 28.83 36.86 17.92
C GLY A 11 28.34 38.09 17.15
N VAL A 12 29.24 39.05 16.90
CA VAL A 12 28.91 40.32 16.25
C VAL A 12 28.35 40.05 14.85
N CYS A 13 27.09 40.40 14.65
CA CYS A 13 26.43 40.41 13.34
C CYS A 13 26.00 41.84 13.04
N GLY A 14 26.45 42.37 11.91
CA GLY A 14 26.12 43.71 11.43
C GLY A 14 25.42 43.66 10.08
N GLU A 15 24.35 44.43 9.93
CA GLU A 15 23.82 44.81 8.63
C GLU A 15 24.85 45.70 7.93
N ILE A 16 25.32 45.31 6.75
CA ILE A 16 26.36 46.07 6.04
C ILE A 16 25.72 47.16 5.16
N LYS A 17 24.58 46.86 4.53
CA LYS A 17 23.97 47.78 3.55
C LYS A 17 22.50 47.40 3.25
N VAL A 18 21.62 48.39 3.27
CA VAL A 18 20.28 48.32 2.65
C VAL A 18 20.38 49.02 1.30
N ASP A 19 20.07 48.31 0.22
CA ASP A 19 20.17 48.86 -1.13
C ASP A 19 18.84 49.49 -1.60
N GLU A 20 17.70 48.87 -1.26
CA GLU A 20 16.37 49.34 -1.65
C GLU A 20 15.35 49.06 -0.53
N LEU A 21 14.50 50.05 -0.25
CA LEU A 21 13.40 49.98 0.72
C LEU A 21 12.15 50.65 0.12
N THR A 22 11.11 49.86 -0.13
CA THR A 22 9.73 50.37 -0.31
C THR A 22 8.91 50.01 0.91
N ASP A 23 7.67 50.48 1.02
CA ASP A 23 6.78 50.15 2.16
C ASP A 23 6.48 48.65 2.33
N PHE A 24 6.81 47.80 1.34
CA PHE A 24 6.52 46.36 1.36
C PHE A 24 7.61 45.47 0.71
N SER A 25 8.78 46.02 0.38
CA SER A 25 9.96 45.28 -0.11
C SER A 25 11.26 45.79 0.52
N ARG A 26 12.23 44.90 0.74
CA ARG A 26 13.56 45.23 1.26
C ARG A 26 14.63 44.32 0.67
N LEU A 27 15.69 44.93 0.13
CA LEU A 27 16.93 44.26 -0.24
C LEU A 27 18.03 44.62 0.77
N SER A 28 18.52 43.63 1.52
CA SER A 28 19.52 43.84 2.58
C SER A 28 20.69 42.87 2.48
N ARG A 29 21.91 43.34 2.82
CA ARG A 29 23.12 42.52 2.91
C ARG A 29 23.62 42.42 4.35
N TRP A 30 23.87 41.19 4.78
CA TRP A 30 24.26 40.84 6.14
C TRP A 30 25.62 40.14 6.17
N SER A 31 26.49 40.53 7.11
CA SER A 31 27.67 39.74 7.46
C SER A 31 27.46 39.03 8.78
N PHE A 32 27.76 37.74 8.79
CA PHE A 32 27.87 36.94 10.00
C PHE A 32 29.35 36.61 10.25
N GLU A 33 29.93 37.14 11.33
CA GLU A 33 31.28 36.75 11.75
C GLU A 33 31.28 35.29 12.22
N LYS A 34 32.28 34.54 11.76
CA LYS A 34 32.45 33.14 12.18
C LYS A 34 32.82 33.08 13.66
N ASN A 35 31.95 32.51 14.47
CA ASN A 35 32.19 32.25 15.89
C ASN A 35 31.86 30.78 16.24
N SER A 36 32.27 30.31 17.41
CA SER A 36 32.06 28.94 17.93
C SER A 36 30.59 28.56 18.20
N SER A 37 29.64 29.48 17.98
CA SER A 37 28.22 29.25 18.19
C SER A 37 27.60 28.40 17.07
N PRO A 38 26.79 27.37 17.40
CA PRO A 38 26.07 26.57 16.40
C PRO A 38 24.91 27.31 15.71
N GLU A 39 24.56 28.49 16.22
CA GLU A 39 23.47 29.35 15.75
C GLU A 39 23.94 30.80 15.75
N LEU A 40 23.70 31.50 14.65
CA LEU A 40 23.99 32.92 14.48
C LEU A 40 22.70 33.67 14.19
N ARG A 41 22.47 34.78 14.90
CA ARG A 41 21.26 35.60 14.76
C ARG A 41 21.63 37.03 14.40
N SER A 42 20.91 37.62 13.45
CA SER A 42 21.01 39.06 13.21
C SER A 42 20.34 39.85 14.34
N PRO A 43 20.68 41.13 14.53
CA PRO A 43 19.78 42.06 15.22
C PRO A 43 18.38 42.06 14.59
N PRO A 44 17.31 42.30 15.38
CA PRO A 44 16.00 42.64 14.84
C PRO A 44 16.09 43.79 13.86
N PHE A 45 15.45 43.67 12.71
CA PHE A 45 15.33 44.78 11.75
C PHE A 45 13.86 45.01 11.40
N LYS A 46 13.50 46.29 11.32
CA LYS A 46 12.17 46.72 10.87
C LYS A 46 12.04 46.49 9.37
N PHE A 47 11.23 45.52 8.97
CA PHE A 47 10.83 45.45 7.56
C PHE A 47 9.78 46.54 7.31
N ALA A 48 9.83 47.16 6.15
CA ALA A 48 8.81 48.14 5.79
C ALA A 48 7.49 47.37 5.62
N GLY A 49 6.49 47.71 6.44
CA GLY A 49 5.26 46.93 6.65
C GLY A 49 5.06 46.56 8.13
N PRO A 50 4.14 45.62 8.45
CA PRO A 50 3.78 45.29 9.84
C PRO A 50 4.70 44.25 10.51
N LEU A 51 5.77 43.79 9.85
CA LEU A 51 6.59 42.67 10.30
C LEU A 51 7.96 43.14 10.81
N ASP A 52 8.27 42.85 12.07
CA ASP A 52 9.64 42.91 12.60
C ASP A 52 10.31 41.57 12.38
N CYS A 53 11.46 41.52 11.70
CA CYS A 53 12.10 40.28 11.28
C CYS A 53 13.51 40.12 11.85
N ARG A 54 14.00 38.87 11.82
CA ARG A 54 15.38 38.47 12.14
C ARG A 54 15.85 37.35 11.24
N LEU A 55 17.11 37.35 10.87
CA LEU A 55 17.76 36.23 10.18
C LEU A 55 18.44 35.32 11.19
N VAL A 56 18.26 34.01 11.01
CA VAL A 56 18.86 32.97 11.85
C VAL A 56 19.56 31.94 10.96
N LEU A 57 20.87 31.81 11.12
CA LEU A 57 21.70 30.83 10.43
C LEU A 57 22.10 29.71 11.40
N HIS A 58 21.72 28.48 11.11
CA HIS A 58 22.10 27.28 11.85
C HIS A 58 23.17 26.49 11.09
N SER A 59 24.28 26.21 11.78
CA SER A 59 25.45 25.51 11.19
C SER A 59 25.54 24.02 11.56
N ARG A 60 24.58 23.47 12.33
CA ARG A 60 24.58 22.07 12.84
C ARG A 60 23.44 21.18 12.30
N GLY A 61 23.23 21.14 10.99
CA GLY A 61 22.51 20.02 10.37
C GLY A 61 23.47 18.86 10.08
N SER A 62 23.01 17.60 10.12
CA SER A 62 23.86 16.42 9.85
C SER A 62 24.54 16.45 8.48
N ASN A 63 23.93 17.12 7.48
CA ASN A 63 24.43 17.18 6.10
C ASN A 63 24.43 18.58 5.45
N TYR A 64 23.75 19.60 6.02
CA TYR A 64 23.58 20.95 5.45
C TYR A 64 23.41 22.03 6.52
N SER A 65 23.82 23.27 6.21
CA SER A 65 23.50 24.48 6.97
C SER A 65 22.12 25.01 6.57
N SER A 66 21.39 25.57 7.53
CA SER A 66 20.00 26.01 7.39
C SER A 66 19.85 27.50 7.68
N LEU A 67 19.07 28.22 6.87
CA LEU A 67 18.85 29.66 7.00
C LEU A 67 17.35 29.94 7.18
N TYR A 68 16.99 30.70 8.22
CA TYR A 68 15.61 31.00 8.59
C TYR A 68 15.36 32.50 8.70
N LEU A 69 14.14 32.90 8.36
CA LEU A 69 13.55 34.20 8.67
C LEU A 69 12.57 34.02 9.85
N GLU A 70 12.82 34.73 10.95
CA GLU A 70 12.03 34.73 12.17
C GLU A 70 11.30 36.07 12.32
N VAL A 71 9.96 36.04 12.46
CA VAL A 71 9.13 37.23 12.74
C VAL A 71 9.00 37.41 14.26
N LEU A 72 9.36 38.60 14.76
CA LEU A 72 9.64 38.86 16.17
C LEU A 72 8.49 39.47 16.99
N TYR A 73 7.44 40.04 16.37
CA TYR A 73 6.33 40.66 17.09
C TYR A 73 4.94 40.38 16.50
N THR A 74 3.99 40.13 17.42
CA THR A 74 2.62 39.65 17.22
C THR A 74 1.55 40.76 17.28
N ASN A 75 1.71 41.87 16.54
CA ASN A 75 0.57 42.77 16.25
C ASN A 75 -0.33 42.25 15.12
N ILE A 76 -0.02 41.05 14.60
CA ILE A 76 -0.78 40.31 13.58
C ILE A 76 -2.21 39.95 14.06
N VAL A 77 -2.54 40.13 15.35
CA VAL A 77 -3.81 39.70 15.98
C VAL A 77 -5.05 40.50 15.56
N LYS A 78 -4.99 41.46 14.61
CA LYS A 78 -6.19 42.18 14.16
C LYS A 78 -6.47 42.30 12.66
N LYS A 79 -5.60 41.85 11.74
CA LYS A 79 -5.83 42.13 10.30
C LYS A 79 -5.53 41.04 9.25
N GLY A 80 -5.05 39.84 9.60
CA GLY A 80 -4.96 38.74 8.61
C GLY A 80 -3.66 37.95 8.64
N SER A 81 -3.47 37.09 7.63
CA SER A 81 -2.19 36.40 7.36
C SER A 81 -1.37 37.19 6.32
N TYR A 82 -0.06 37.00 6.33
CA TYR A 82 0.84 37.66 5.38
C TYR A 82 1.58 36.61 4.56
N LEU A 83 1.60 36.79 3.25
CA LEU A 83 2.41 36.01 2.32
C LEU A 83 3.69 36.78 2.07
N ALA A 84 4.82 36.15 2.35
CA ALA A 84 6.14 36.74 2.13
C ALA A 84 6.91 35.87 1.15
N PHE A 85 7.46 36.52 0.13
CA PHE A 85 8.50 35.95 -0.71
C PHE A 85 9.85 36.40 -0.17
N PHE A 86 10.77 35.47 -0.01
CA PHE A 86 12.15 35.81 0.27
C PHE A 86 13.11 35.01 -0.62
N SER A 87 14.08 35.71 -1.18
CA SER A 87 15.24 35.14 -1.84
C SER A 87 16.46 35.32 -0.97
N PHE A 88 17.10 34.21 -0.63
CA PHE A 88 18.37 34.19 0.07
C PHE A 88 19.49 33.90 -0.92
N THR A 89 20.46 34.81 -1.01
CA THR A 89 21.68 34.59 -1.79
C THR A 89 22.89 34.56 -0.87
N LEU A 90 23.59 33.43 -0.89
CA LEU A 90 24.91 33.27 -0.29
C LEU A 90 25.97 33.74 -1.29
N GLU A 91 26.66 34.82 -0.97
CA GLU A 91 27.68 35.37 -1.86
C GLU A 91 28.95 34.51 -1.85
N ASN A 92 29.53 34.32 -3.03
CA ASN A 92 30.84 33.71 -3.22
C ASN A 92 31.82 34.72 -3.79
N SER A 93 33.11 34.59 -3.48
CA SER A 93 34.21 35.40 -4.05
C SER A 93 34.22 35.38 -5.58
N ASP A 94 33.77 34.28 -6.17
CA ASP A 94 33.41 34.19 -7.58
C ASP A 94 31.89 34.33 -7.70
N HIS A 95 31.39 35.49 -8.13
CA HIS A 95 29.96 35.78 -8.18
C HIS A 95 29.15 34.71 -8.95
N SER A 96 29.74 34.07 -9.96
CA SER A 96 29.09 32.99 -10.73
C SER A 96 28.80 31.73 -9.92
N LYS A 97 29.44 31.56 -8.76
CA LYS A 97 29.29 30.44 -7.82
C LYS A 97 28.42 30.77 -6.60
N SER A 98 27.77 31.94 -6.58
CA SER A 98 26.84 32.30 -5.51
C SER A 98 25.63 31.37 -5.50
N HIS A 99 25.11 31.06 -4.31
CA HIS A 99 23.94 30.17 -4.17
C HIS A 99 22.71 30.98 -3.81
N SER A 100 21.75 31.06 -4.72
CA SER A 100 20.45 31.69 -4.48
C SER A 100 19.36 30.63 -4.29
N ARG A 101 18.48 30.85 -3.30
CA ARG A 101 17.26 30.06 -3.09
C ARG A 101 16.11 30.98 -2.77
N ASP A 102 15.01 30.76 -3.45
CA ASP A 102 13.78 31.50 -3.27
C ASP A 102 12.78 30.65 -2.49
N CYS A 103 11.92 31.30 -1.72
CA CYS A 103 10.85 30.66 -0.99
C CYS A 103 9.66 31.61 -0.85
N ILE A 104 8.45 31.06 -0.97
CA ILE A 104 7.21 31.73 -0.59
C ILE A 104 6.71 31.05 0.68
N SER A 105 6.43 31.84 1.70
CA SER A 105 5.91 31.35 2.97
C SER A 105 4.80 32.24 3.51
N ARG A 106 3.80 31.58 4.12
CA ARG A 106 2.72 32.25 4.84
C ARG A 106 3.08 32.37 6.32
N PHE A 107 3.16 33.59 6.82
CA PHE A 107 3.37 33.88 8.23
C PHE A 107 2.02 34.07 8.94
N THR A 108 1.87 33.41 10.08
CA THR A 108 0.67 33.49 10.95
C THR A 108 1.10 33.55 12.40
N ALA A 109 0.22 33.96 13.31
CA ALA A 109 0.49 33.93 14.75
C ALA A 109 0.92 32.53 15.27
N LYS A 110 0.51 31.44 14.59
CA LYS A 110 0.87 30.06 14.95
C LYS A 110 2.20 29.58 14.33
N LYS A 111 2.70 30.25 13.29
CA LYS A 111 3.93 29.90 12.56
C LYS A 111 4.75 31.17 12.28
N PRO A 112 5.52 31.67 13.27
CA PRO A 112 6.25 32.93 13.17
C PRO A 112 7.61 32.81 12.47
N SER A 113 8.13 31.60 12.23
CA SER A 113 9.45 31.37 11.63
C SER A 113 9.38 30.39 10.47
N GLN A 114 10.06 30.69 9.36
CA GLN A 114 10.14 29.85 8.16
C GLN A 114 11.57 29.89 7.59
N GLY A 115 12.05 28.81 6.98
CA GLY A 115 13.42 28.77 6.47
C GLY A 115 13.76 27.57 5.59
N ILE A 116 14.99 27.56 5.07
CA ILE A 116 15.49 26.61 4.09
C ILE A 116 16.51 25.69 4.78
N CYS A 117 16.15 24.41 4.95
CA CYS A 117 16.93 23.44 5.73
C CYS A 117 18.17 22.86 5.00
N LYS A 118 18.31 23.08 3.68
CA LYS A 118 19.41 22.55 2.84
C LYS A 118 20.05 23.64 1.99
N PHE A 119 20.47 24.72 2.63
CA PHE A 119 20.90 25.92 1.91
C PHE A 119 22.32 25.76 1.33
N ALA A 120 23.28 25.31 2.13
CA ALA A 120 24.66 25.00 1.70
C ALA A 120 25.24 23.84 2.51
N ARG A 121 26.26 23.13 1.99
CA ARG A 121 26.94 22.07 2.78
C ARG A 121 27.73 22.69 3.95
N PRO A 122 27.78 22.05 5.13
CA PRO A 122 28.36 22.67 6.32
C PRO A 122 29.85 23.01 6.12
N PHE A 123 30.59 22.15 5.42
CA PHE A 123 32.02 22.38 5.18
C PHE A 123 32.31 23.58 4.29
N ALA A 124 31.40 23.95 3.37
CA ALA A 124 31.58 25.07 2.44
C ALA A 124 31.56 26.43 3.16
N LEU A 125 30.92 26.50 4.33
CA LEU A 125 30.91 27.67 5.21
C LEU A 125 32.05 27.64 6.25
N THR A 126 32.86 26.59 6.26
CA THR A 126 33.99 26.45 7.20
C THR A 126 35.36 26.45 6.55
N ASN A 127 35.47 26.08 5.27
CA ASN A 127 36.71 26.04 4.51
C ASN A 127 36.79 27.25 3.53
N PRO A 128 37.81 28.13 3.67
CA PRO A 128 38.02 29.28 2.78
C PRO A 128 38.17 28.93 1.29
N ASP A 129 38.64 27.72 0.95
CA ASP A 129 38.89 27.29 -0.44
C ASP A 129 37.62 27.27 -1.30
N PHE A 130 36.44 27.21 -0.68
CA PHE A 130 35.16 27.23 -1.37
C PHE A 130 34.68 28.65 -1.72
N GLY A 131 35.35 29.71 -1.25
CA GLY A 131 35.07 31.10 -1.64
C GLY A 131 33.86 31.76 -0.96
N PHE A 132 33.19 31.11 0.00
CA PHE A 132 32.02 31.69 0.72
C PHE A 132 32.38 32.48 1.98
N ILE A 133 33.68 32.59 2.31
CA ILE A 133 34.20 33.28 3.50
C ILE A 133 34.98 34.51 3.05
N PHE A 134 34.55 35.69 3.48
CA PHE A 134 35.19 36.99 3.22
C PHE A 134 35.65 37.58 4.56
N ASP A 135 36.96 37.76 4.75
CA ASP A 135 37.50 38.38 5.97
C ASP A 135 36.92 37.77 7.26
N ASN A 136 36.86 36.43 7.33
CA ASN A 136 36.28 35.65 8.43
C ASN A 136 34.76 35.85 8.66
N SER A 137 34.04 36.35 7.65
CA SER A 137 32.59 36.53 7.67
C SER A 137 31.89 35.87 6.48
N VAL A 138 30.62 35.52 6.66
CA VAL A 138 29.74 35.02 5.59
C VAL A 138 28.75 36.12 5.21
N LYS A 139 28.64 36.41 3.92
CA LYS A 139 27.74 37.44 3.39
C LYS A 139 26.47 36.83 2.81
N ILE A 140 25.32 37.35 3.26
CA ILE A 140 23.99 36.90 2.82
C ILE A 140 23.20 38.11 2.33
N ILE A 141 22.70 38.02 1.10
CA ILE A 141 21.72 38.95 0.54
C ILE A 141 20.33 38.38 0.76
N VAL A 142 19.43 39.22 1.25
CA VAL A 142 18.02 38.89 1.42
C VAL A 142 17.18 39.89 0.64
N ASP A 143 16.50 39.41 -0.41
CA ASP A 143 15.39 40.12 -1.06
C ASP A 143 14.09 39.62 -0.41
N LEU A 144 13.36 40.49 0.27
CA LEU A 144 12.12 40.16 0.96
C LEU A 144 11.00 41.06 0.41
N ARG A 145 9.89 40.44 -0.01
CA ARG A 145 8.67 41.11 -0.49
C ARG A 145 7.48 40.57 0.27
N VAL A 146 6.55 41.44 0.68
CA VAL A 146 5.38 41.05 1.47
C VAL A 146 4.11 41.53 0.81
N LEU A 147 3.15 40.63 0.67
CA LEU A 147 1.78 40.93 0.28
C LEU A 147 0.83 40.62 1.43
N SER A 148 -0.19 41.44 1.58
CA SER A 148 -1.25 41.28 2.58
C SER A 148 -2.40 40.50 1.95
N GLU A 149 -2.91 39.49 2.64
CA GLU A 149 -4.07 38.72 2.18
C GLU A 149 -5.24 38.87 3.16
N ALA A 150 -6.41 39.17 2.61
CA ALA A 150 -7.68 39.10 3.31
C ALA A 150 -8.50 37.94 2.75
N TRP A 151 -9.15 37.19 3.64
CA TRP A 151 -9.90 35.99 3.27
C TRP A 151 -11.20 35.91 4.05
N SER A 152 -12.31 35.69 3.35
CA SER A 152 -13.64 35.53 3.95
C SER A 152 -14.37 34.33 3.37
N ILE A 153 -15.06 33.59 4.23
CA ILE A 153 -15.88 32.42 3.85
C ILE A 153 -17.29 32.61 4.40
N THR A 154 -18.29 32.38 3.55
CA THR A 154 -19.71 32.34 3.92
C THR A 154 -20.38 31.12 3.32
N GLY A 155 -21.42 30.58 3.96
CA GLY A 155 -22.15 29.40 3.48
C GLY A 155 -22.12 28.21 4.43
N ASP A 156 -22.67 27.08 4.01
CA ASP A 156 -22.73 25.82 4.76
C ASP A 156 -21.64 24.84 4.33
N ASN A 157 -21.57 23.64 4.95
CA ASN A 157 -20.51 22.68 4.61
C ASN A 157 -20.60 22.12 3.18
N SER A 158 -21.76 22.19 2.53
CA SER A 158 -21.98 21.68 1.17
C SER A 158 -21.91 22.77 0.09
N SER A 159 -22.01 24.04 0.46
CA SER A 159 -21.97 25.17 -0.46
C SER A 159 -21.33 26.39 0.20
N LYS A 160 -20.15 26.79 -0.26
CA LYS A 160 -19.40 27.95 0.27
C LYS A 160 -19.11 28.99 -0.79
N LYS A 161 -19.12 30.26 -0.39
CA LYS A 161 -18.56 31.41 -1.10
C LYS A 161 -17.31 31.86 -0.37
N CYS A 162 -16.18 31.79 -1.04
CA CYS A 162 -14.90 32.28 -0.55
C CYS A 162 -14.49 33.53 -1.34
N SER A 163 -14.07 34.59 -0.66
CA SER A 163 -13.44 35.75 -1.29
C SER A 163 -12.00 35.89 -0.76
N TRP A 164 -11.06 36.06 -1.69
CA TRP A 164 -9.63 36.21 -1.45
C TRP A 164 -9.17 37.52 -2.06
N THR A 165 -8.75 38.45 -1.22
CA THR A 165 -8.19 39.72 -1.64
C THR A 165 -6.69 39.71 -1.37
N LEU A 166 -5.92 40.07 -2.38
CA LEU A 166 -4.47 40.23 -2.32
C LEU A 166 -4.12 41.69 -2.50
N GLU A 167 -3.44 42.29 -1.53
CA GLU A 167 -2.93 43.66 -1.57
C GLU A 167 -1.42 43.64 -1.84
N ASN A 168 -0.91 44.65 -2.56
CA ASN A 168 0.48 44.78 -2.99
C ASN A 168 0.92 43.74 -4.04
N ILE A 169 0.00 43.31 -4.92
CA ILE A 169 0.26 42.22 -5.87
C ILE A 169 1.23 42.63 -6.98
N SER A 170 1.38 43.94 -7.27
CA SER A 170 2.33 44.46 -8.26
C SER A 170 3.76 44.01 -8.00
N LEU A 171 4.17 43.90 -6.73
CA LEU A 171 5.50 43.43 -6.28
C LEU A 171 5.78 41.95 -6.60
N PHE A 172 4.73 41.19 -6.97
CA PHE A 172 4.78 39.76 -7.23
C PHE A 172 4.52 39.41 -8.71
N THR A 173 4.28 40.41 -9.56
CA THR A 173 3.90 40.24 -10.97
C THR A 173 4.97 39.54 -11.82
N ASP A 174 6.24 39.79 -11.54
CA ASP A 174 7.41 39.14 -12.14
C ASP A 174 7.55 37.68 -11.67
N MET A 175 7.35 37.44 -10.38
CA MET A 175 7.51 36.13 -9.75
C MET A 175 6.41 35.14 -10.10
N LEU A 176 5.20 35.62 -10.39
CA LEU A 176 4.06 34.78 -10.77
C LEU A 176 4.31 33.93 -12.02
N SER A 177 5.34 34.24 -12.82
CA SER A 177 5.80 33.43 -13.95
C SER A 177 6.48 32.12 -13.52
N SER A 178 7.13 32.13 -12.36
CA SER A 178 7.95 31.02 -11.84
C SER A 178 7.35 30.38 -10.58
N TYR A 179 6.49 31.12 -9.88
CA TYR A 179 5.88 30.72 -8.61
C TYR A 179 4.35 30.83 -8.66
N GLN A 180 3.70 30.06 -7.78
CA GLN A 180 2.24 30.04 -7.67
C GLN A 180 1.84 30.69 -6.34
N LEU A 181 0.84 31.57 -6.35
CA LEU A 181 0.19 32.04 -5.13
C LEU A 181 -0.89 31.05 -4.75
N ILE A 182 -0.94 30.68 -3.47
CA ILE A 182 -1.84 29.66 -2.96
C ILE A 182 -2.62 30.28 -1.79
N SER A 183 -3.95 30.23 -1.83
CA SER A 183 -4.83 30.77 -0.79
C SER A 183 -4.68 30.02 0.55
N PRO A 184 -5.26 30.53 1.64
CA PRO A 184 -5.47 29.74 2.85
C PRO A 184 -6.28 28.47 2.52
N ALA A 185 -5.99 27.39 3.23
CA ALA A 185 -6.75 26.16 3.13
C ALA A 185 -8.15 26.36 3.73
N PHE A 186 -9.16 25.77 3.11
CA PHE A 186 -10.52 25.75 3.66
C PHE A 186 -11.18 24.40 3.41
N GLU A 187 -11.93 23.93 4.40
CA GLU A 187 -12.67 22.66 4.30
C GLU A 187 -14.01 22.91 3.62
N THR A 188 -14.45 22.01 2.76
CA THR A 188 -15.84 21.93 2.27
C THR A 188 -16.18 20.46 1.99
N GLY A 189 -17.29 19.95 2.52
CA GLY A 189 -17.55 18.51 2.56
C GLY A 189 -16.49 17.80 3.42
N ASP A 190 -15.91 16.74 2.87
CA ASP A 190 -14.83 15.95 3.52
C ASP A 190 -13.44 16.26 2.92
N CYS A 191 -13.33 17.31 2.10
CA CYS A 191 -12.14 17.68 1.36
C CYS A 191 -11.59 19.04 1.82
N ILE A 192 -10.26 19.21 1.80
CA ILE A 192 -9.57 20.48 2.04
C ILE A 192 -9.19 21.08 0.69
N PHE A 193 -9.50 22.36 0.47
CA PHE A 193 -9.28 23.05 -0.80
C PHE A 193 -8.40 24.29 -0.68
N ARG A 194 -7.74 24.64 -1.79
CA ARG A 194 -6.96 25.87 -1.97
C ARG A 194 -7.15 26.46 -3.37
N ILE A 195 -7.25 27.78 -3.46
CA ILE A 195 -7.20 28.51 -4.73
C ILE A 195 -5.74 28.74 -5.07
N ILE A 196 -5.36 28.46 -6.31
CA ILE A 196 -4.01 28.70 -6.84
C ILE A 196 -4.10 29.70 -7.97
N VAL A 197 -3.29 30.75 -7.91
CA VAL A 197 -3.13 31.75 -8.95
C VAL A 197 -1.70 31.68 -9.48
N ARG A 198 -1.54 31.61 -10.80
CA ARG A 198 -0.22 31.62 -11.46
C ARG A 198 -0.30 32.34 -12.79
N ARG A 199 0.81 32.94 -13.23
CA ARG A 199 0.96 33.47 -14.58
C ARG A 199 1.48 32.35 -15.48
N THR A 200 0.91 32.22 -16.66
CA THR A 200 1.34 31.23 -17.65
C THR A 200 1.54 31.89 -18.99
N LYS A 201 2.67 31.58 -19.62
CA LYS A 201 3.04 32.09 -20.93
C LYS A 201 3.11 30.93 -21.92
N ASP A 202 2.53 31.13 -23.10
CA ASP A 202 2.63 30.20 -24.21
C ASP A 202 2.69 30.93 -25.56
N ASP A 203 2.67 30.19 -26.68
CA ASP A 203 2.77 30.75 -28.03
C ASP A 203 1.63 31.73 -28.37
N SER A 204 0.50 31.65 -27.66
CA SER A 204 -0.67 32.50 -27.90
C SER A 204 -0.68 33.78 -27.06
N GLY A 205 0.15 33.88 -26.02
CA GLY A 205 0.22 35.06 -25.17
C GLY A 205 0.57 34.75 -23.72
N ASP A 206 0.22 35.70 -22.86
CA ASP A 206 0.51 35.67 -21.44
C ASP A 206 -0.79 35.83 -20.66
N TYR A 207 -1.03 34.93 -19.72
CA TYR A 207 -2.34 34.76 -19.10
C TYR A 207 -2.24 34.55 -17.59
N LEU A 208 -3.26 35.01 -16.88
CA LEU A 208 -3.51 34.61 -15.51
C LEU A 208 -4.28 33.28 -15.50
N GLY A 209 -3.77 32.29 -14.77
CA GLY A 209 -4.38 30.98 -14.56
C GLY A 209 -4.86 30.82 -13.13
N LEU A 210 -6.06 30.25 -12.95
CA LEU A 210 -6.66 29.96 -11.65
C LEU A 210 -6.93 28.46 -11.55
N PHE A 211 -6.59 27.86 -10.43
CA PHE A 211 -6.82 26.45 -10.16
C PHE A 211 -7.40 26.26 -8.76
N LEU A 212 -8.14 25.18 -8.56
CA LEU A 212 -8.55 24.66 -7.27
C LEU A 212 -7.74 23.37 -7.02
N ASP A 213 -7.18 23.22 -5.83
CA ASP A 213 -6.31 22.10 -5.44
C ASP A 213 -6.76 21.48 -4.11
N SER A 214 -6.57 20.17 -3.93
CA SER A 214 -6.98 19.41 -2.74
C SER A 214 -5.92 18.44 -2.21
N THR A 215 -4.64 18.75 -2.40
CA THR A 215 -3.52 17.83 -2.10
C THR A 215 -3.24 17.55 -0.62
N GLU A 216 -3.87 18.24 0.32
CA GLU A 216 -3.71 17.97 1.77
C GLU A 216 -4.75 16.97 2.26
N THR A 217 -4.30 15.75 2.56
CA THR A 217 -5.06 14.76 3.34
C THR A 217 -4.54 14.76 4.78
N ASP A 218 -5.44 14.81 5.75
CA ASP A 218 -5.09 14.70 7.17
C ASP A 218 -4.53 13.28 7.42
N ILE A 219 -3.24 13.20 7.74
CA ILE A 219 -2.47 11.95 7.92
C ILE A 219 -2.97 11.15 9.14
N SER A 220 -3.91 11.71 9.93
CA SER A 220 -4.44 11.10 11.14
C SER A 220 -5.50 10.01 10.91
N ASN A 221 -6.19 9.98 9.76
CA ASN A 221 -7.24 8.98 9.47
C ASN A 221 -6.89 8.16 8.22
N LYS A 222 -6.21 7.02 8.41
CA LYS A 222 -5.76 6.14 7.32
C LYS A 222 -6.88 5.33 6.63
N ASP A 223 -8.10 5.32 7.17
CA ASP A 223 -9.14 4.38 6.73
C ASP A 223 -10.24 4.99 5.84
N LEU A 224 -10.22 6.29 5.57
CA LEU A 224 -11.15 6.94 4.65
C LEU A 224 -10.39 7.83 3.67
N TYR A 225 -10.21 7.36 2.44
CA TYR A 225 -9.90 8.24 1.32
C TYR A 225 -11.08 9.21 1.16
N THR A 226 -10.97 10.42 1.67
CA THR A 226 -12.01 11.43 1.48
C THR A 226 -11.94 11.90 0.04
N THR A 227 -12.97 11.55 -0.73
CA THR A 227 -13.13 11.98 -2.13
C THR A 227 -14.48 12.65 -2.27
N CYS A 228 -14.53 13.69 -3.08
CA CYS A 228 -15.75 14.43 -3.28
C CYS A 228 -15.82 14.96 -4.71
N TRP A 229 -17.02 14.98 -5.27
CA TRP A 229 -17.29 15.71 -6.50
C TRP A 229 -17.56 17.15 -6.16
N VAL A 230 -17.03 18.07 -6.96
CA VAL A 230 -17.27 19.49 -6.75
C VAL A 230 -17.68 20.17 -8.04
N MET A 231 -18.65 21.07 -7.92
CA MET A 231 -18.96 22.07 -8.93
C MET A 231 -18.54 23.40 -8.35
N PHE A 232 -17.69 24.12 -9.07
CA PHE A 232 -17.20 25.39 -8.58
C PHE A 232 -17.11 26.44 -9.66
N LYS A 233 -17.31 27.69 -9.24
CA LYS A 233 -17.17 28.87 -10.07
C LYS A 233 -16.06 29.74 -9.51
N LEU A 234 -15.04 29.96 -10.31
CA LEU A 234 -13.99 30.94 -10.04
C LEU A 234 -14.35 32.26 -10.72
N CYS A 235 -14.04 33.36 -10.05
CA CYS A 235 -14.27 34.70 -10.54
C CYS A 235 -13.04 35.56 -10.28
N ILE A 236 -12.58 36.26 -11.32
CA ILE A 236 -11.64 37.38 -11.20
C ILE A 236 -12.52 38.64 -11.18
N VAL A 237 -12.51 39.36 -10.06
CA VAL A 237 -13.39 40.52 -9.86
C VAL A 237 -12.77 41.75 -10.52
N ASN A 238 -13.54 42.40 -11.39
CA ASN A 238 -13.26 43.75 -11.83
C ASN A 238 -13.84 44.70 -10.78
N GLN A 239 -12.97 45.46 -10.13
CA GLN A 239 -13.31 46.30 -8.97
C GLN A 239 -13.91 47.65 -9.38
N GLU A 240 -13.82 48.02 -10.66
CA GLU A 240 -14.44 49.23 -11.22
C GLU A 240 -15.83 48.94 -11.82
N SER A 241 -16.04 47.76 -12.40
CA SER A 241 -17.27 47.38 -13.10
C SER A 241 -17.65 45.92 -12.91
N ALA A 242 -18.68 45.66 -12.10
CA ALA A 242 -19.16 44.31 -11.82
C ALA A 242 -19.65 43.53 -13.06
N SER A 243 -20.03 44.22 -14.15
CA SER A 243 -20.40 43.58 -15.42
C SER A 243 -19.22 43.01 -16.19
N GLU A 244 -17.99 43.43 -15.87
CA GLU A 244 -16.76 42.97 -16.51
C GLU A 244 -16.06 41.84 -15.72
N ASN A 245 -16.65 41.38 -14.62
CA ASN A 245 -16.17 40.20 -13.88
C ASN A 245 -16.02 38.99 -14.80
N VAL A 246 -14.90 38.28 -14.68
CA VAL A 246 -14.62 37.10 -15.50
C VAL A 246 -14.89 35.84 -14.69
N TYR A 247 -15.88 35.06 -15.12
CA TYR A 247 -16.34 33.85 -14.42
C TYR A 247 -15.98 32.58 -15.18
N PHE A 248 -15.62 31.54 -14.43
CA PHE A 248 -15.26 30.24 -14.96
C PHE A 248 -15.96 29.15 -14.16
N ASP A 249 -16.76 28.34 -14.85
CA ASP A 249 -17.48 27.22 -14.28
C ASP A 249 -16.66 25.94 -14.49
N PHE A 250 -16.37 25.23 -13.41
CA PHE A 250 -15.62 23.98 -13.38
C PHE A 250 -16.40 22.90 -12.65
N TYR A 251 -16.13 21.66 -13.01
CA TYR A 251 -16.66 20.49 -12.35
C TYR A 251 -15.62 19.37 -12.40
N GLY A 252 -15.59 18.56 -11.36
CA GLY A 252 -14.79 17.34 -11.35
C GLY A 252 -14.67 16.72 -9.97
N ARG A 253 -13.98 15.59 -9.91
CA ARG A 253 -13.71 14.83 -8.70
C ARG A 253 -12.41 15.30 -8.05
N PHE A 254 -12.40 15.55 -6.75
CA PHE A 254 -11.18 15.66 -5.95
C PHE A 254 -11.03 14.45 -5.04
N GLY A 255 -9.80 14.03 -4.80
CA GLY A 255 -9.49 12.94 -3.88
C GLY A 255 -8.06 12.97 -3.38
N GLY A 256 -7.80 12.21 -2.30
CA GLY A 256 -6.44 11.96 -1.83
C GLY A 256 -5.59 11.25 -2.88
N VAL A 257 -4.26 11.37 -2.77
CA VAL A 257 -3.30 10.74 -3.69
C VAL A 257 -3.48 9.21 -3.64
N ASN A 258 -4.17 8.65 -4.62
CA ASN A 258 -4.28 7.21 -4.85
C ASN A 258 -3.39 6.80 -6.04
N LYS A 259 -3.16 5.49 -6.22
CA LYS A 259 -2.33 4.95 -7.31
C LYS A 259 -2.82 5.33 -8.72
N PHE A 260 -4.07 5.78 -8.84
CA PHE A 260 -4.69 6.17 -10.11
C PHE A 260 -4.62 7.67 -10.40
N GLY A 261 -4.15 8.49 -9.44
CA GLY A 261 -4.05 9.94 -9.61
C GLY A 261 -5.38 10.65 -9.85
N ASP A 262 -6.48 10.17 -9.25
CA ASP A 262 -7.79 10.82 -9.40
C ASP A 262 -7.71 12.31 -9.02
N TYR A 263 -8.17 13.18 -9.92
CA TYR A 263 -7.77 14.59 -10.06
C TYR A 263 -7.57 15.35 -8.73
N THR A 264 -6.33 15.70 -8.40
CA THR A 264 -6.02 16.48 -7.19
C THR A 264 -6.08 17.99 -7.42
N LYS A 265 -6.03 18.42 -8.69
CA LYS A 265 -5.99 19.82 -9.12
C LYS A 265 -6.81 20.04 -10.40
N MET A 266 -7.65 21.06 -10.42
CA MET A 266 -8.46 21.46 -11.59
C MET A 266 -8.42 22.95 -11.85
N GLY A 267 -8.44 23.34 -13.12
CA GLY A 267 -8.43 24.73 -13.57
C GLY A 267 -7.81 24.83 -14.97
N GLN A 268 -7.67 26.05 -15.47
CA GLN A 268 -7.04 26.34 -16.76
C GLN A 268 -5.89 27.35 -16.60
N SER A 269 -4.93 27.28 -17.51
CA SER A 269 -3.84 28.25 -17.61
C SER A 269 -4.29 29.58 -18.22
N LYS A 270 -5.29 29.59 -19.12
CA LYS A 270 -5.67 30.76 -19.92
C LYS A 270 -7.04 31.32 -19.54
N HIS A 271 -7.13 32.09 -18.47
CA HIS A 271 -8.40 32.69 -18.05
C HIS A 271 -8.54 34.16 -18.44
N LEU A 272 -7.51 34.96 -18.17
CA LEU A 272 -7.52 36.40 -18.43
C LEU A 272 -6.16 36.82 -18.99
N ASP A 273 -6.16 37.56 -20.09
CA ASP A 273 -4.95 38.13 -20.67
C ASP A 273 -4.21 38.96 -19.61
N TRP A 274 -2.92 38.69 -19.44
CA TRP A 274 -2.09 39.33 -18.42
C TRP A 274 -2.07 40.87 -18.56
N PRO A 275 -1.94 41.47 -19.75
CA PRO A 275 -2.02 42.93 -19.89
C PRO A 275 -3.38 43.51 -19.47
N LYS A 276 -4.47 42.77 -19.71
CA LYS A 276 -5.82 43.18 -19.31
C LYS A 276 -6.01 43.11 -17.78
N PHE A 277 -5.43 42.10 -17.14
CA PHE A 277 -5.43 42.00 -15.68
C PHE A 277 -4.73 43.20 -15.02
N ILE A 278 -3.58 43.63 -15.56
CA ILE A 278 -2.82 44.76 -14.99
C ILE A 278 -3.48 46.12 -15.27
N GLY A 279 -4.18 46.30 -16.40
CA GLY A 279 -4.59 47.62 -16.89
C GLY A 279 -6.09 47.91 -17.00
N SER A 280 -6.99 47.00 -16.62
CA SER A 280 -8.43 47.14 -16.91
C SER A 280 -9.33 46.87 -15.69
N GLY A 281 -9.15 47.60 -14.60
CA GLY A 281 -10.05 47.58 -13.43
C GLY A 281 -10.01 46.31 -12.56
N PHE A 282 -9.20 45.31 -12.92
CA PHE A 282 -8.98 44.10 -12.09
C PHE A 282 -7.95 44.33 -10.97
N LEU A 283 -7.07 45.31 -11.16
CA LEU A 283 -6.07 45.76 -10.19
C LEU A 283 -6.38 47.21 -9.82
N VAL A 284 -6.93 47.43 -8.62
CA VAL A 284 -7.27 48.77 -8.09
C VAL A 284 -6.55 48.96 -6.76
N ASP A 285 -5.87 50.09 -6.59
CA ASP A 285 -5.03 50.38 -5.41
C ASP A 285 -4.02 49.25 -5.09
N ASP A 286 -3.46 48.64 -6.15
CA ASP A 286 -2.56 47.48 -6.08
C ASP A 286 -3.16 46.25 -5.37
N SER A 287 -4.49 46.13 -5.41
CA SER A 287 -5.23 45.00 -4.86
C SER A 287 -5.97 44.23 -5.95
N ALA A 288 -6.05 42.91 -5.80
CA ALA A 288 -6.81 42.01 -6.67
C ALA A 288 -7.74 41.11 -5.84
N GLU A 289 -8.98 40.92 -6.30
CA GLU A 289 -9.96 40.06 -5.63
C GLU A 289 -10.35 38.84 -6.48
N PHE A 290 -10.31 37.67 -5.85
CA PHE A 290 -10.72 36.38 -6.42
C PHE A 290 -11.88 35.80 -5.60
N VAL A 291 -12.95 35.40 -6.27
CA VAL A 291 -14.11 34.79 -5.62
C VAL A 291 -14.30 33.37 -6.11
N LEU A 292 -14.45 32.43 -5.17
CA LEU A 292 -14.80 31.04 -5.42
C LEU A 292 -16.19 30.75 -4.86
N LEU A 293 -17.07 30.22 -5.68
CA LEU A 293 -18.32 29.58 -5.26
C LEU A 293 -18.15 28.08 -5.45
N ILE A 294 -18.15 27.30 -4.37
CA ILE A 294 -17.96 25.85 -4.42
C ILE A 294 -19.19 25.13 -3.87
N LYS A 295 -19.60 24.06 -4.55
CA LYS A 295 -20.63 23.13 -4.12
C LYS A 295 -20.10 21.72 -4.16
N VAL A 296 -20.24 21.00 -3.05
CA VAL A 296 -19.74 19.64 -2.90
C VAL A 296 -20.89 18.63 -3.06
N ILE A 297 -20.61 17.58 -3.80
CA ILE A 297 -21.40 16.37 -3.94
C ILE A 297 -20.66 15.29 -3.17
N GLU A 298 -21.28 14.84 -2.09
CA GLU A 298 -20.75 13.77 -1.26
C GLU A 298 -21.07 12.42 -1.91
N GLU A 299 -20.07 11.55 -1.96
CA GLU A 299 -20.21 10.18 -2.45
C GLU A 299 -19.56 9.21 -1.46
N ARG A 300 -20.02 7.96 -1.49
CA ARG A 300 -19.37 6.84 -0.80
C ARG A 300 -19.18 5.71 -1.79
N PHE A 301 -17.94 5.24 -1.91
CA PHE A 301 -17.60 4.13 -2.79
C PHE A 301 -17.08 2.98 -1.94
N SER A 302 -17.73 1.83 -2.00
CA SER A 302 -17.43 0.70 -1.13
C SER A 302 -17.52 -0.61 -1.89
N GLN A 303 -16.81 -1.62 -1.38
CA GLN A 303 -16.98 -2.98 -1.85
C GLN A 303 -18.25 -3.56 -1.21
N SER A 304 -19.02 -4.36 -1.95
CA SER A 304 -20.15 -5.09 -1.36
C SER A 304 -19.63 -6.15 -0.37
N LEU A 305 -20.44 -6.46 0.66
CA LEU A 305 -20.14 -7.54 1.61
C LEU A 305 -20.12 -8.89 0.86
N PRO A 306 -19.26 -9.86 1.26
CA PRO A 306 -18.94 -11.00 0.42
C PRO A 306 -20.13 -11.96 0.26
N PHE A 307 -20.70 -12.01 -0.93
CA PHE A 307 -21.51 -13.14 -1.39
C PHE A 307 -20.81 -13.83 -2.58
N HIS A 308 -20.46 -15.10 -2.36
CA HIS A 308 -19.98 -16.15 -3.28
C HIS A 308 -18.64 -15.91 -4.02
N SER A 309 -17.71 -16.86 -3.82
CA SER A 309 -16.50 -17.14 -4.61
C SER A 309 -15.75 -15.92 -5.16
N ARG A 310 -15.01 -15.23 -4.30
CA ARG A 310 -14.04 -14.22 -4.75
C ARG A 310 -12.91 -14.89 -5.52
N THR A 311 -12.81 -14.61 -6.82
CA THR A 311 -11.62 -14.85 -7.64
C THR A 311 -10.95 -13.51 -7.93
N GLU A 312 -9.65 -13.51 -8.25
CA GLU A 312 -8.92 -12.28 -8.64
C GLU A 312 -9.51 -11.60 -9.90
N TYR A 313 -10.35 -12.32 -10.65
CA TYR A 313 -11.00 -11.89 -11.89
C TYR A 313 -12.44 -11.36 -11.68
N SER A 314 -12.92 -11.21 -10.44
CA SER A 314 -14.26 -10.68 -10.16
C SER A 314 -14.28 -9.65 -9.04
N ASP A 315 -15.14 -8.63 -9.14
CA ASP A 315 -15.38 -7.68 -8.06
C ASP A 315 -16.81 -7.10 -8.14
N GLU A 316 -17.34 -6.64 -7.01
CA GLU A 316 -18.62 -5.95 -6.93
C GLU A 316 -18.48 -4.66 -6.11
N ARG A 317 -18.89 -3.54 -6.70
CA ARG A 317 -18.78 -2.21 -6.13
C ARG A 317 -20.13 -1.55 -5.93
N LEU A 318 -20.27 -0.90 -4.79
CA LEU A 318 -21.40 -0.05 -4.42
C LEU A 318 -20.97 1.40 -4.45
N TRP A 319 -21.75 2.23 -5.14
CA TRP A 319 -21.53 3.67 -5.27
C TRP A 319 -22.77 4.44 -4.80
N GLU A 320 -22.65 5.08 -3.65
CA GLU A 320 -23.68 5.92 -3.07
C GLU A 320 -23.41 7.39 -3.40
N ILE A 321 -24.38 8.09 -3.98
CA ILE A 321 -24.29 9.52 -4.25
C ILE A 321 -25.35 10.22 -3.42
N LYS A 322 -24.92 11.03 -2.46
CA LYS A 322 -25.82 11.78 -1.58
C LYS A 322 -26.29 13.08 -2.22
N LYS A 323 -27.42 13.60 -1.76
CA LYS A 323 -28.04 14.83 -2.25
C LYS A 323 -28.27 14.83 -3.77
N PHE A 324 -28.59 13.67 -4.34
CA PHE A 324 -28.66 13.47 -5.79
C PHE A 324 -29.73 14.37 -6.45
N ALA A 325 -30.80 14.76 -5.75
CA ALA A 325 -31.77 15.73 -6.26
C ALA A 325 -31.19 17.16 -6.44
N THR A 326 -30.21 17.56 -5.62
CA THR A 326 -29.51 18.85 -5.79
C THR A 326 -28.76 18.92 -7.13
N PHE A 327 -28.33 17.74 -7.61
CA PHE A 327 -27.70 17.58 -8.90
C PHE A 327 -28.69 17.88 -10.05
N LYS A 328 -29.94 17.43 -9.92
CA LYS A 328 -31.02 17.71 -10.88
C LYS A 328 -31.19 19.19 -11.17
N ASP A 329 -31.19 20.04 -10.13
CA ASP A 329 -31.44 21.48 -10.28
C ASP A 329 -30.23 22.25 -10.81
N THR A 330 -29.03 21.78 -10.52
CA THR A 330 -27.80 22.36 -11.10
C THR A 330 -27.67 22.00 -12.58
N LEU A 331 -27.99 20.75 -12.95
CA LEU A 331 -28.01 20.25 -14.33
C LEU A 331 -29.19 20.77 -15.18
N LYS A 332 -30.23 21.31 -14.54
CA LYS A 332 -31.37 21.96 -15.23
C LYS A 332 -30.98 23.22 -15.98
N LYS A 333 -29.94 23.94 -15.53
CA LYS A 333 -29.45 25.15 -16.20
C LYS A 333 -28.82 24.71 -17.52
N ARG A 334 -29.50 24.99 -18.65
CA ARG A 334 -29.24 24.55 -20.04
C ARG A 334 -27.83 24.85 -20.64
N LYS A 335 -26.81 25.14 -19.84
CA LYS A 335 -25.48 25.56 -20.30
C LYS A 335 -24.36 24.52 -20.10
N VAL A 336 -24.62 23.37 -19.47
CA VAL A 336 -23.60 22.34 -19.24
C VAL A 336 -24.03 21.04 -19.94
N LEU A 337 -23.51 20.82 -21.14
CA LEU A 337 -23.76 19.62 -21.95
C LEU A 337 -22.64 18.58 -21.68
N GLY A 338 -22.99 17.29 -21.64
CA GLY A 338 -21.99 16.20 -21.55
C GLY A 338 -21.34 16.00 -20.18
N LEU A 339 -21.92 16.52 -19.09
CA LEU A 339 -21.38 16.36 -17.74
C LEU A 339 -21.59 14.92 -17.23
N SER A 340 -20.49 14.19 -17.06
CA SER A 340 -20.43 12.91 -16.36
C SER A 340 -20.19 13.10 -14.86
N VAL A 341 -20.66 12.14 -14.07
CA VAL A 341 -20.12 11.87 -12.73
C VAL A 341 -19.47 10.51 -12.79
N GLU A 342 -18.29 10.41 -12.18
CA GLU A 342 -17.45 9.22 -12.28
C GLU A 342 -17.05 8.74 -10.88
N SER A 343 -17.12 7.44 -10.62
CA SER A 343 -16.72 6.84 -9.34
C SER A 343 -15.20 6.83 -9.15
N MET A 344 -14.73 6.38 -7.97
CA MET A 344 -13.32 5.98 -7.84
C MET A 344 -13.02 4.86 -8.84
N ARG A 345 -11.78 4.83 -9.32
CA ARG A 345 -11.29 3.66 -10.04
C ARG A 345 -11.14 2.48 -9.08
N PHE A 346 -11.48 1.29 -9.56
CA PHE A 346 -11.24 0.02 -8.88
C PHE A 346 -10.56 -0.95 -9.84
N GLU A 347 -9.96 -2.02 -9.32
CA GLU A 347 -9.19 -2.96 -10.11
C GLU A 347 -9.77 -4.38 -10.00
N VAL A 348 -9.81 -5.08 -11.12
CA VAL A 348 -10.12 -6.51 -11.21
C VAL A 348 -9.05 -7.15 -12.11
N ALA A 349 -8.37 -8.21 -11.66
CA ALA A 349 -7.23 -8.83 -12.36
C ALA A 349 -6.21 -7.82 -12.92
N LYS A 350 -5.86 -6.80 -12.12
CA LYS A 350 -5.00 -5.65 -12.48
C LYS A 350 -5.58 -4.72 -13.55
N GLN A 351 -6.74 -4.98 -14.15
CA GLN A 351 -7.41 -4.07 -15.07
C GLN A 351 -8.20 -3.01 -14.29
N ALA A 352 -8.05 -1.73 -14.63
CA ALA A 352 -8.75 -0.64 -13.97
C ALA A 352 -10.16 -0.42 -14.56
N PHE A 353 -11.14 -0.17 -13.69
CA PHE A 353 -12.54 0.11 -14.02
C PHE A 353 -13.04 1.35 -13.29
N ARG A 354 -14.04 2.01 -13.87
CA ARG A 354 -14.73 3.17 -13.30
C ARG A 354 -16.18 3.16 -13.70
N LEU A 355 -17.06 3.59 -12.79
CA LEU A 355 -18.46 3.77 -13.06
C LEU A 355 -18.70 5.21 -13.51
N VAL A 356 -19.45 5.38 -14.61
CA VAL A 356 -19.73 6.69 -15.20
C VAL A 356 -21.23 6.83 -15.39
N ILE A 357 -21.81 7.90 -14.86
CA ILE A 357 -23.21 8.24 -15.10
C ILE A 357 -23.33 9.57 -15.83
N TYR A 358 -24.28 9.61 -16.76
CA TYR A 358 -24.75 10.85 -17.40
C TYR A 358 -26.21 11.06 -17.00
N PRO A 359 -26.49 11.94 -16.01
CA PRO A 359 -27.84 12.12 -15.48
C PRO A 359 -28.85 12.69 -16.47
N ARG A 360 -28.42 13.16 -17.65
CA ARG A 360 -29.31 13.69 -18.70
C ARG A 360 -28.99 13.15 -20.08
N GLY A 361 -28.37 11.98 -20.14
CA GLY A 361 -27.87 11.43 -21.39
C GLY A 361 -26.48 11.96 -21.76
N LYS A 362 -25.78 11.19 -22.59
CA LYS A 362 -24.44 11.51 -23.12
C LYS A 362 -24.45 12.55 -24.25
N SER A 363 -25.57 12.70 -24.97
CA SER A 363 -25.71 13.60 -26.12
C SER A 363 -26.60 14.82 -25.82
N SER A 364 -26.53 15.85 -26.67
CA SER A 364 -27.18 17.16 -26.50
C SER A 364 -28.72 17.15 -26.59
N GLN A 365 -29.34 16.00 -26.84
CA GLN A 365 -30.78 15.86 -26.77
C GLN A 365 -31.18 15.68 -25.30
N SER A 366 -32.19 16.43 -24.84
CA SER A 366 -32.67 16.34 -23.47
C SER A 366 -33.30 14.97 -23.20
N SER A 367 -32.47 13.96 -22.93
CA SER A 367 -32.95 12.67 -22.47
C SER A 367 -33.49 12.84 -21.07
N GLN A 368 -34.73 12.41 -20.84
CA GLN A 368 -35.26 12.25 -19.49
C GLN A 368 -34.74 10.97 -18.83
N GLN A 369 -33.67 10.37 -19.36
CA GLN A 369 -33.05 9.14 -18.87
C GLN A 369 -31.63 9.38 -18.33
N LEU A 370 -31.28 8.62 -17.29
CA LEU A 370 -29.92 8.43 -16.80
C LEU A 370 -29.21 7.45 -17.74
N SER A 371 -28.03 7.81 -18.24
CA SER A 371 -27.10 6.84 -18.83
C SER A 371 -26.17 6.31 -17.76
N PHE A 372 -25.83 5.03 -17.84
CA PHE A 372 -24.94 4.37 -16.88
C PHE A 372 -23.98 3.43 -17.62
N PHE A 373 -22.70 3.66 -17.42
CA PHE A 373 -21.61 2.98 -18.09
C PHE A 373 -20.54 2.50 -17.10
N LEU A 374 -19.84 1.46 -17.52
CA LEU A 374 -18.60 0.95 -16.97
C LEU A 374 -17.49 1.35 -17.95
N GLU A 375 -16.64 2.27 -17.52
CA GLU A 375 -15.41 2.65 -18.22
C GLU A 375 -14.30 1.67 -17.82
N VAL A 376 -13.55 1.20 -18.82
CA VAL A 376 -12.36 0.37 -18.64
C VAL A 376 -11.14 1.25 -18.92
N GLY A 377 -10.32 1.47 -17.88
CA GLY A 377 -9.20 2.42 -17.91
C GLY A 377 -7.84 1.78 -18.21
N GLU A 378 -6.90 2.55 -18.75
CA GLU A 378 -5.53 2.10 -19.01
C GLU A 378 -4.71 1.96 -17.72
N ASN A 379 -3.85 0.94 -17.65
CA ASN A 379 -2.84 0.82 -16.61
C ASN A 379 -1.62 1.66 -16.94
N PHE A 380 -1.25 2.60 -16.05
CA PHE A 380 -0.09 3.47 -16.24
C PHE A 380 1.28 2.75 -16.30
N ASN A 381 1.33 1.43 -16.05
CA ASN A 381 2.57 0.65 -15.93
C ASN A 381 2.73 -0.49 -16.96
N ILE A 382 1.87 -0.61 -17.98
CA ILE A 382 1.94 -1.73 -18.94
C ILE A 382 1.92 -1.18 -20.37
N SER A 383 2.94 -1.51 -21.16
CA SER A 383 3.19 -0.98 -22.51
C SER A 383 2.55 -1.76 -23.67
N PHE A 384 1.65 -2.70 -23.39
CA PHE A 384 1.11 -3.65 -24.39
C PHE A 384 -0.41 -3.52 -24.57
N ASP A 385 -0.90 -3.79 -25.80
CA ASP A 385 -2.32 -3.77 -26.18
C ASP A 385 -3.05 -4.96 -25.53
N GLN A 386 -3.63 -4.75 -24.34
CA GLN A 386 -4.44 -5.76 -23.66
C GLN A 386 -5.89 -5.71 -24.18
N SER A 387 -6.43 -6.88 -24.50
CA SER A 387 -7.84 -7.08 -24.77
C SER A 387 -8.44 -8.06 -23.77
N CYS A 388 -9.66 -7.80 -23.32
CA CYS A 388 -10.35 -8.66 -22.37
C CYS A 388 -11.86 -8.67 -22.62
N PHE A 389 -12.50 -9.76 -22.22
CA PHE A 389 -13.95 -9.83 -22.16
C PHE A 389 -14.41 -9.46 -20.76
N VAL A 390 -15.42 -8.60 -20.71
CA VAL A 390 -15.99 -8.08 -19.47
C VAL A 390 -17.45 -8.49 -19.43
N SER A 391 -17.83 -9.39 -18.53
CA SER A 391 -19.22 -9.59 -18.13
C SER A 391 -19.49 -8.60 -17.01
N TYR A 392 -20.53 -7.77 -17.18
CA TYR A 392 -20.86 -6.74 -16.22
C TYR A 392 -22.36 -6.64 -16.00
N GLU A 393 -22.74 -6.42 -14.74
CA GLU A 393 -24.09 -6.06 -14.32
C GLU A 393 -24.04 -4.68 -13.69
N LEU A 394 -24.78 -3.73 -14.26
CA LEU A 394 -24.99 -2.42 -13.66
C LEU A 394 -26.39 -2.35 -13.06
N SER A 395 -26.49 -1.79 -11.87
CA SER A 395 -27.75 -1.74 -11.14
C SER A 395 -28.00 -0.40 -10.44
N VAL A 396 -29.27 0.02 -10.42
CA VAL A 396 -29.79 1.06 -9.51
C VAL A 396 -30.55 0.33 -8.40
N ILE A 397 -29.98 0.35 -7.19
CA ILE A 397 -30.47 -0.43 -6.06
C ILE A 397 -31.67 0.25 -5.42
N HIS A 398 -32.75 -0.50 -5.24
CA HIS A 398 -33.89 -0.03 -4.45
C HIS A 398 -33.65 -0.37 -2.95
N PRO A 399 -33.47 0.63 -2.07
CA PRO A 399 -32.91 0.46 -0.73
C PRO A 399 -33.73 -0.42 0.22
N LYS A 400 -35.04 -0.60 -0.04
CA LYS A 400 -35.94 -1.42 0.81
C LYS A 400 -36.31 -2.77 0.22
N THR A 401 -36.05 -2.99 -1.07
CA THR A 401 -36.58 -4.17 -1.78
C THR A 401 -35.67 -4.49 -2.96
N MET A 402 -34.76 -5.45 -2.76
CA MET A 402 -33.77 -5.84 -3.77
C MET A 402 -34.41 -6.20 -5.12
N ASP A 403 -35.56 -6.88 -5.12
CA ASP A 403 -36.25 -7.32 -6.35
C ASP A 403 -36.82 -6.18 -7.18
N LYS A 404 -36.96 -4.98 -6.59
CA LYS A 404 -37.38 -3.78 -7.33
C LYS A 404 -36.20 -3.01 -7.90
N SER A 405 -34.97 -3.47 -7.70
CA SER A 405 -33.78 -2.83 -8.27
C SER A 405 -33.78 -2.97 -9.78
N ILE A 406 -33.36 -1.93 -10.49
CA ILE A 406 -33.24 -1.97 -11.94
C ILE A 406 -31.84 -2.49 -12.26
N ARG A 407 -31.76 -3.64 -12.92
CA ARG A 407 -30.50 -4.30 -13.26
C ARG A 407 -30.42 -4.53 -14.76
N LYS A 408 -29.25 -4.34 -15.34
CA LYS A 408 -28.97 -4.73 -16.73
C LYS A 408 -27.62 -5.41 -16.79
N CYS A 409 -27.56 -6.53 -17.50
CA CYS A 409 -26.36 -7.33 -17.68
C CYS A 409 -25.97 -7.34 -19.15
N ALA A 410 -24.67 -7.32 -19.43
CA ALA A 410 -24.13 -7.46 -20.77
C ALA A 410 -22.72 -8.05 -20.74
N VAL A 411 -22.27 -8.50 -21.90
CA VAL A 411 -20.88 -8.88 -22.14
C VAL A 411 -20.31 -7.90 -23.16
N GLY A 412 -19.22 -7.25 -22.79
CA GLY A 412 -18.44 -6.37 -23.65
C GLY A 412 -17.08 -6.97 -23.95
N HIS A 413 -16.47 -6.53 -25.06
CA HIS A 413 -15.07 -6.76 -25.36
C HIS A 413 -14.37 -5.41 -25.35
N TYR A 414 -13.31 -5.29 -24.55
CA TYR A 414 -12.52 -4.08 -24.46
C TYR A 414 -11.15 -4.31 -25.10
N SER A 415 -10.66 -3.31 -25.84
CA SER A 415 -9.27 -3.21 -26.28
C SER A 415 -8.81 -1.76 -26.22
N THR A 416 -7.50 -1.52 -26.07
CA THR A 416 -6.94 -0.17 -25.92
C THR A 416 -7.25 0.75 -27.12
N ARG A 417 -7.50 0.17 -28.30
CA ARG A 417 -7.84 0.88 -29.54
C ARG A 417 -9.35 1.12 -29.75
N CYS A 418 -10.23 0.31 -29.15
CA CYS A 418 -11.68 0.51 -29.15
C CYS A 418 -12.13 0.94 -27.75
N ARG A 419 -12.07 2.25 -27.49
CA ARG A 419 -12.48 2.87 -26.22
C ARG A 419 -13.99 3.03 -26.09
N ASP A 420 -14.73 1.93 -26.28
CA ASP A 420 -16.17 1.96 -26.07
C ASP A 420 -16.46 1.83 -24.57
N GLU A 421 -17.18 2.81 -24.02
CA GLU A 421 -17.77 2.72 -22.69
C GLU A 421 -18.83 1.61 -22.69
N LEU A 422 -18.70 0.66 -21.77
CA LEU A 422 -19.58 -0.50 -21.70
C LEU A 422 -20.83 -0.16 -20.87
N GLY A 423 -21.98 0.00 -21.51
CA GLY A 423 -23.22 0.30 -20.77
C GLY A 423 -24.36 0.81 -21.63
N TRP A 424 -25.24 1.62 -21.04
CA TRP A 424 -26.50 2.02 -21.65
C TRP A 424 -26.69 3.53 -21.62
N THR A 425 -26.99 4.10 -22.80
CA THR A 425 -27.43 5.49 -22.95
C THR A 425 -28.79 5.75 -22.28
N ASP A 426 -29.63 4.73 -22.23
CA ASP A 426 -31.02 4.77 -21.76
C ASP A 426 -31.22 3.72 -20.65
N PHE A 427 -30.69 4.01 -19.45
CA PHE A 427 -30.70 3.06 -18.34
C PHE A 427 -32.03 3.10 -17.56
N VAL A 428 -32.38 4.27 -16.99
CA VAL A 428 -33.61 4.50 -16.21
C VAL A 428 -34.13 5.93 -16.41
N SER A 429 -35.45 6.10 -16.40
CA SER A 429 -36.08 7.43 -16.43
C SER A 429 -35.82 8.21 -15.13
N LEU A 430 -35.38 9.46 -15.26
CA LEU A 430 -35.23 10.40 -14.15
C LEU A 430 -36.58 10.70 -13.47
N GLY A 431 -37.69 10.64 -14.22
CA GLY A 431 -39.04 10.80 -13.66
C GLY A 431 -39.30 9.74 -12.58
N ASN A 432 -39.04 8.48 -12.91
CA ASN A 432 -39.17 7.37 -11.98
C ASN A 432 -38.16 7.46 -10.84
N LEU A 433 -36.92 7.84 -11.12
CA LEU A 433 -35.86 7.90 -10.11
C LEU A 433 -36.09 9.00 -9.05
N PHE A 434 -36.65 10.15 -9.47
CA PHE A 434 -36.93 11.29 -8.58
C PHE A 434 -38.35 11.32 -8.02
N ASP A 435 -39.22 10.38 -8.38
CA ASP A 435 -40.55 10.27 -7.79
C ASP A 435 -40.43 9.77 -6.34
N PRO A 436 -40.85 10.54 -5.32
CA PRO A 436 -40.78 10.08 -3.93
C PRO A 436 -41.57 8.78 -3.68
N SER A 437 -42.57 8.48 -4.51
CA SER A 437 -43.39 7.26 -4.40
C SER A 437 -42.71 6.00 -4.96
N SER A 438 -41.66 6.14 -5.79
CA SER A 438 -40.97 5.01 -6.41
C SER A 438 -39.95 4.33 -5.50
N GLY A 439 -39.47 5.01 -4.46
CA GLY A 439 -38.65 4.45 -3.39
C GLY A 439 -37.15 4.24 -3.69
N TYR A 440 -36.65 4.66 -4.86
CA TYR A 440 -35.25 4.48 -5.27
C TYR A 440 -34.24 5.40 -4.57
N THR A 441 -34.70 6.41 -3.84
CA THR A 441 -33.83 7.29 -3.05
C THR A 441 -34.13 7.14 -1.56
N SER A 442 -33.09 7.09 -0.73
CA SER A 442 -33.20 7.10 0.74
C SER A 442 -32.51 8.35 1.27
N GLY A 443 -33.27 9.29 1.84
CA GLY A 443 -32.71 10.56 2.32
C GLY A 443 -31.94 11.33 1.24
N ASP A 444 -32.45 11.36 0.00
CA ASP A 444 -31.81 11.96 -1.19
C ASP A 444 -30.48 11.31 -1.61
N THR A 445 -30.25 10.06 -1.19
CA THR A 445 -29.12 9.23 -1.62
C THR A 445 -29.59 8.20 -2.63
N ILE A 446 -28.87 8.08 -3.76
CA ILE A 446 -29.00 6.99 -4.73
C ILE A 446 -27.86 5.99 -4.52
N THR A 447 -28.15 4.71 -4.59
CA THR A 447 -27.14 3.64 -4.57
C THR A 447 -27.09 2.95 -5.93
N LEU A 448 -25.93 3.00 -6.56
CA LEU A 448 -25.60 2.31 -7.79
C LEU A 448 -24.69 1.12 -7.48
N SER A 449 -24.73 0.07 -8.29
CA SER A 449 -23.76 -1.01 -8.19
C SER A 449 -23.25 -1.48 -9.54
N ALA A 450 -22.06 -2.07 -9.49
CA ALA A 450 -21.48 -2.79 -10.61
C ALA A 450 -20.85 -4.09 -10.15
N LYS A 451 -21.29 -5.19 -10.74
CA LYS A 451 -20.64 -6.49 -10.65
C LYS A 451 -19.85 -6.71 -11.92
N VAL A 452 -18.56 -6.98 -11.81
CA VAL A 452 -17.64 -7.14 -12.93
C VAL A 452 -16.98 -8.50 -12.84
N LEU A 453 -16.93 -9.20 -13.97
CA LEU A 453 -16.28 -10.48 -14.13
C LEU A 453 -15.44 -10.47 -15.41
N LEU A 454 -14.14 -10.74 -15.28
CA LEU A 454 -13.18 -10.71 -16.37
C LEU A 454 -12.87 -12.10 -16.91
N LEU A 455 -12.69 -12.15 -18.22
CA LEU A 455 -12.05 -13.24 -18.93
C LEU A 455 -10.88 -12.66 -19.73
N LYS A 456 -9.67 -13.08 -19.37
CA LYS A 456 -8.43 -12.63 -20.01
C LYS A 456 -8.14 -13.55 -21.19
N GLU A 457 -7.77 -12.95 -22.32
CA GLU A 457 -7.44 -13.69 -23.55
C GLU A 457 -5.98 -13.50 -23.97
N THR A 458 -5.31 -14.61 -24.28
CA THR A 458 -3.91 -14.65 -24.70
C THR A 458 -3.80 -15.49 -25.98
N PHE A 459 -2.95 -15.08 -26.92
CA PHE A 459 -2.63 -15.87 -28.11
C PHE A 459 -1.21 -16.38 -28.02
N LEU A 460 -1.03 -17.67 -28.28
CA LEU A 460 0.26 -18.33 -28.23
C LEU A 460 0.57 -18.99 -29.57
N GLU A 461 1.81 -18.85 -30.01
CA GLU A 461 2.41 -19.67 -31.08
C GLU A 461 3.48 -20.56 -30.43
N GLY A 462 3.22 -21.86 -30.31
CA GLY A 462 3.97 -22.74 -29.42
C GLY A 462 3.81 -22.31 -27.94
N ASN A 463 4.92 -21.91 -27.29
CA ASN A 463 4.95 -21.44 -25.89
C ASN A 463 5.17 -19.92 -25.77
N ALA A 464 5.18 -19.17 -26.89
CA ALA A 464 5.45 -17.74 -26.88
C ALA A 464 4.16 -16.93 -27.08
N GLU A 465 3.96 -15.88 -26.27
CA GLU A 465 2.90 -14.90 -26.48
C GLU A 465 3.15 -14.12 -27.77
N VAL A 466 2.14 -14.05 -28.63
CA VAL A 466 2.22 -13.30 -29.88
C VAL A 466 1.80 -11.85 -29.63
N GLU A 467 2.69 -10.89 -29.91
CA GLU A 467 2.40 -9.47 -29.79
C GLU A 467 1.30 -9.04 -30.79
N LYS A 468 0.21 -8.48 -30.27
CA LYS A 468 -0.93 -8.01 -31.08
C LYS A 468 -0.60 -6.66 -31.71
N VAL A 469 -0.16 -6.64 -32.97
CA VAL A 469 0.04 -5.39 -33.75
C VAL A 469 -0.87 -5.34 -34.98
N GLY A 470 -2.13 -4.91 -34.78
CA GLY A 470 -3.00 -4.24 -35.76
C GLY A 470 -3.25 -4.88 -37.14
N PHE A 471 -4.21 -5.82 -37.21
CA PHE A 471 -4.69 -6.62 -38.37
C PHE A 471 -4.02 -8.00 -38.49
N PRO A 472 -4.64 -8.97 -39.20
CA PRO A 472 -4.66 -10.36 -38.75
C PRO A 472 -3.26 -10.89 -38.58
N VAL A 473 -3.02 -11.52 -37.43
CA VAL A 473 -1.73 -12.12 -37.11
C VAL A 473 -1.39 -13.08 -38.24
N ASP A 474 -0.27 -12.83 -38.94
CA ASP A 474 0.24 -13.68 -40.01
C ASP A 474 0.98 -14.83 -39.31
N MET A 475 0.37 -16.02 -39.33
CA MET A 475 0.84 -17.16 -38.56
C MET A 475 1.58 -18.13 -39.48
N ASP A 476 2.89 -18.30 -39.26
CA ASP A 476 3.75 -19.17 -40.07
C ASP A 476 3.86 -20.61 -39.48
N GLY A 477 3.46 -20.84 -38.22
CA GLY A 477 3.54 -22.13 -37.52
C GLY A 477 2.42 -23.14 -37.82
N GLU A 478 2.69 -24.44 -37.58
CA GLU A 478 1.72 -25.55 -37.81
C GLU A 478 0.56 -25.61 -36.79
N SER A 479 0.65 -24.92 -35.65
CA SER A 479 -0.37 -24.93 -34.59
C SER A 479 -0.36 -23.64 -33.76
N PHE A 480 -1.54 -23.17 -33.34
CA PHE A 480 -1.72 -21.97 -32.53
C PHE A 480 -2.72 -22.20 -31.40
N TYR A 481 -2.59 -21.45 -30.30
CA TYR A 481 -3.46 -21.57 -29.14
C TYR A 481 -4.10 -20.21 -28.80
N TRP A 482 -5.40 -20.23 -28.52
CA TRP A 482 -6.14 -19.13 -27.93
C TRP A 482 -6.51 -19.52 -26.50
N GLU A 483 -5.78 -18.97 -25.55
CA GLU A 483 -5.97 -19.26 -24.13
C GLU A 483 -6.93 -18.26 -23.50
N LEU A 484 -7.88 -18.80 -22.73
CA LEU A 484 -8.92 -18.04 -22.03
C LEU A 484 -8.83 -18.33 -20.53
N GLU A 485 -8.27 -17.40 -19.77
CA GLU A 485 -8.15 -17.51 -18.31
C GLU A 485 -9.46 -17.12 -17.62
N ASN A 486 -9.87 -17.86 -16.59
CA ASN A 486 -11.14 -17.71 -15.87
C ASN A 486 -12.40 -18.09 -16.69
N PHE A 487 -12.23 -18.89 -17.75
CA PHE A 487 -13.30 -19.23 -18.70
C PHE A 487 -14.52 -19.94 -18.07
N ILE A 488 -14.31 -20.97 -17.23
CA ILE A 488 -15.42 -21.73 -16.62
C ILE A 488 -16.29 -20.82 -15.75
N TYR A 489 -15.67 -20.04 -14.88
CA TYR A 489 -16.40 -19.11 -14.00
C TYR A 489 -17.04 -17.97 -14.79
N PHE A 490 -16.40 -17.52 -15.88
CA PHE A 490 -17.00 -16.57 -16.82
C PHE A 490 -18.24 -17.13 -17.50
N CYS A 491 -18.29 -18.42 -17.83
CA CYS A 491 -19.46 -19.04 -18.47
C CYS A 491 -20.55 -19.46 -17.48
N ASP A 492 -20.20 -19.80 -16.24
CA ASP A 492 -21.14 -20.22 -15.19
C ASP A 492 -21.73 -19.04 -14.38
N SER A 493 -21.46 -17.80 -14.80
CA SER A 493 -21.97 -16.64 -14.09
C SER A 493 -23.50 -16.63 -14.08
N SER A 494 -24.06 -16.22 -12.94
CA SER A 494 -25.51 -16.14 -12.67
C SER A 494 -26.27 -15.08 -13.50
N ASP A 495 -25.70 -14.59 -14.61
CA ASP A 495 -26.28 -13.55 -15.46
C ASP A 495 -27.33 -14.09 -16.45
N GLY A 496 -27.40 -15.41 -16.64
CA GLY A 496 -28.47 -16.07 -17.41
C GLY A 496 -28.44 -15.74 -18.90
N ILE A 497 -27.28 -15.40 -19.44
CA ILE A 497 -27.07 -15.00 -20.85
C ILE A 497 -26.15 -16.03 -21.51
N SER A 498 -26.51 -16.49 -22.73
CA SER A 498 -25.58 -17.29 -23.53
C SER A 498 -24.41 -16.43 -24.02
N LYS A 499 -23.19 -16.92 -23.83
CA LYS A 499 -21.97 -16.14 -24.12
C LYS A 499 -21.33 -16.64 -25.39
N VAL A 500 -21.20 -15.74 -26.36
CA VAL A 500 -20.46 -16.00 -27.60
C VAL A 500 -19.17 -15.20 -27.55
N ILE A 501 -18.08 -15.90 -27.32
CA ILE A 501 -16.74 -15.32 -27.20
C ILE A 501 -16.03 -15.56 -28.52
N ARG A 502 -15.48 -14.52 -29.12
CA ARG A 502 -14.81 -14.64 -30.42
C ARG A 502 -13.44 -14.03 -30.35
N SER A 503 -12.45 -14.75 -30.84
CA SER A 503 -11.09 -14.27 -30.98
C SER A 503 -11.06 -13.05 -31.94
N PRO A 504 -10.01 -12.21 -31.90
CA PRO A 504 -9.62 -11.39 -33.03
C PRO A 504 -9.46 -12.18 -34.34
N ASP A 505 -9.54 -11.48 -35.46
CA ASP A 505 -9.26 -12.06 -36.78
C ASP A 505 -7.77 -12.40 -36.90
N PHE A 506 -7.45 -13.58 -37.45
CA PHE A 506 -6.07 -14.01 -37.78
C PHE A 506 -5.99 -14.50 -39.24
N ILE A 507 -4.80 -14.43 -39.85
CA ILE A 507 -4.56 -14.93 -41.20
C ILE A 507 -3.81 -16.26 -41.08
N PHE A 508 -4.32 -17.28 -41.76
CA PHE A 508 -3.63 -18.55 -41.92
C PHE A 508 -3.75 -19.02 -43.37
N GLY A 509 -2.62 -19.30 -44.03
CA GLY A 509 -2.61 -19.79 -45.41
C GLY A 509 -3.41 -18.91 -46.38
N ARG A 510 -3.33 -17.58 -46.23
CA ARG A 510 -4.09 -16.54 -46.97
C ARG A 510 -5.61 -16.50 -46.71
N GLN A 511 -6.10 -17.17 -45.67
CA GLN A 511 -7.51 -17.08 -45.25
C GLN A 511 -7.64 -16.27 -43.96
N LYS A 512 -8.68 -15.43 -43.89
CA LYS A 512 -9.05 -14.69 -42.69
C LYS A 512 -9.99 -15.53 -41.84
N LEU A 513 -9.54 -15.92 -40.65
CA LEU A 513 -10.23 -16.84 -39.76
C LEU A 513 -10.49 -16.21 -38.39
N ARG A 514 -11.44 -16.80 -37.65
CA ARG A 514 -11.77 -16.41 -36.28
C ARG A 514 -12.17 -17.63 -35.47
N MET A 515 -11.58 -17.84 -34.29
CA MET A 515 -12.05 -18.85 -33.34
C MET A 515 -13.23 -18.29 -32.55
N GLY A 516 -14.15 -19.14 -32.16
CA GLY A 516 -15.18 -18.77 -31.22
C GLY A 516 -15.56 -19.90 -30.28
N VAL A 517 -16.06 -19.51 -29.12
CA VAL A 517 -16.61 -20.41 -28.12
C VAL A 517 -18.00 -19.92 -27.75
N LEU A 518 -18.98 -20.81 -27.83
CA LEU A 518 -20.33 -20.61 -27.35
C LEU A 518 -20.50 -21.34 -26.02
N CYS A 519 -20.88 -20.59 -24.98
CA CYS A 519 -21.38 -21.14 -23.72
C CYS A 519 -22.91 -21.02 -23.72
N ALA A 520 -23.59 -22.16 -23.82
CA ALA A 520 -25.04 -22.25 -23.75
C ALA A 520 -25.53 -22.24 -22.29
N LEU A 521 -26.82 -21.88 -22.10
CA LEU A 521 -27.44 -21.78 -20.78
C LEU A 521 -27.54 -23.12 -20.04
N ASP A 522 -27.48 -24.24 -20.76
CA ASP A 522 -27.48 -25.59 -20.20
C ASP A 522 -26.08 -26.09 -19.80
N GLY A 523 -25.06 -25.22 -19.87
CA GLY A 523 -23.67 -25.54 -19.57
C GLY A 523 -22.90 -26.15 -20.74
N THR A 524 -23.52 -26.32 -21.92
CA THR A 524 -22.82 -26.85 -23.10
C THR A 524 -21.82 -25.82 -23.63
N ILE A 525 -20.57 -26.25 -23.81
CA ILE A 525 -19.50 -25.43 -24.39
C ILE A 525 -19.19 -25.95 -25.81
N VAL A 526 -19.30 -25.09 -26.81
CA VAL A 526 -19.01 -25.42 -28.21
C VAL A 526 -17.91 -24.50 -28.73
N ALA A 527 -16.76 -25.07 -29.09
CA ALA A 527 -15.73 -24.37 -29.84
C ALA A 527 -16.01 -24.50 -31.35
N TYR A 528 -15.81 -23.42 -32.10
CA TYR A 528 -16.02 -23.39 -33.54
C TYR A 528 -14.98 -22.48 -34.21
N LEU A 529 -14.79 -22.67 -35.52
CA LEU A 529 -13.94 -21.84 -36.36
C LEU A 529 -14.81 -21.16 -37.43
N LEU A 530 -14.76 -19.84 -37.50
CA LEU A 530 -15.39 -19.03 -38.53
C LEU A 530 -14.37 -18.64 -39.59
N ARG A 531 -14.82 -18.64 -40.84
CA ARG A 531 -14.08 -18.14 -41.99
C ARG A 531 -14.82 -16.96 -42.60
N ASP A 532 -14.20 -15.79 -42.63
CA ASP A 532 -14.72 -14.65 -43.38
C ASP A 532 -14.35 -14.84 -44.86
N LEU A 533 -15.32 -15.21 -45.70
CA LEU A 533 -15.13 -15.26 -47.16
C LEU A 533 -15.13 -13.84 -47.73
N PRO A 534 -14.12 -13.40 -48.52
CA PRO A 534 -14.31 -12.24 -49.37
C PRO A 534 -15.28 -12.61 -50.51
N VAL A 535 -16.20 -11.70 -50.82
CA VAL A 535 -16.92 -11.69 -52.10
C VAL A 535 -15.96 -11.15 -53.17
N VAL A 536 -14.96 -11.92 -53.61
CA VAL A 536 -14.23 -11.65 -54.87
C VAL A 536 -13.76 -12.97 -55.49
N GLU A 537 -14.06 -13.10 -56.78
CA GLU A 537 -13.75 -14.21 -57.69
C GLU A 537 -12.24 -14.49 -57.84
N ASN A 538 -11.94 -15.75 -58.18
CA ASN A 538 -10.66 -16.30 -58.66
C ASN A 538 -9.47 -16.38 -57.69
N LEU A 539 -9.40 -17.49 -56.97
CA LEU A 539 -8.14 -18.10 -56.55
C LEU A 539 -8.09 -19.53 -57.13
N GLY A 540 -7.15 -19.74 -58.05
CA GLY A 540 -6.92 -21.02 -58.71
C GLY A 540 -6.46 -22.11 -57.75
N ASP A 541 -6.65 -23.36 -58.19
CA ASP A 541 -6.34 -24.65 -57.56
C ASP A 541 -5.34 -24.57 -56.39
N GLY A 542 -5.89 -24.39 -55.18
CA GLY A 542 -5.17 -24.48 -53.92
C GLY A 542 -5.67 -25.68 -53.13
N VAL A 543 -4.73 -26.45 -52.58
CA VAL A 543 -4.93 -27.66 -51.76
C VAL A 543 -6.02 -27.43 -50.68
N PRO A 544 -6.96 -28.36 -50.48
CA PRO A 544 -7.92 -28.26 -49.37
C PRO A 544 -7.16 -28.32 -48.03
N LEU A 545 -7.26 -27.24 -47.24
CA LEU A 545 -6.78 -27.20 -45.86
C LEU A 545 -7.88 -27.78 -44.96
N GLU A 546 -7.59 -28.90 -44.29
CA GLU A 546 -8.43 -29.42 -43.20
C GLU A 546 -8.03 -28.71 -41.89
N PHE A 547 -9.00 -28.17 -41.17
CA PHE A 547 -8.80 -27.52 -39.88
C PHE A 547 -9.45 -28.36 -38.77
N GLU A 548 -8.72 -28.64 -37.70
CA GLU A 548 -9.24 -29.31 -36.51
C GLU A 548 -9.20 -28.33 -35.33
N CYS A 549 -10.36 -28.00 -34.74
CA CYS A 549 -10.44 -27.18 -33.55
C CYS A 549 -10.69 -28.09 -32.34
N LYS A 550 -9.74 -28.15 -31.40
CA LYS A 550 -9.85 -28.94 -30.16
C LYS A 550 -10.02 -28.01 -28.97
N LEU A 551 -11.07 -28.25 -28.18
CA LEU A 551 -11.21 -27.67 -26.85
C LEU A 551 -10.51 -28.60 -25.85
N ALA A 552 -9.41 -28.14 -25.26
CA ALA A 552 -8.74 -28.85 -24.17
C ALA A 552 -8.96 -28.06 -22.87
N LEU A 553 -9.69 -28.64 -21.92
CA LEU A 553 -9.61 -28.21 -20.53
C LEU A 553 -8.31 -28.79 -19.98
N ALA A 554 -7.38 -27.94 -19.54
CA ALA A 554 -6.18 -28.38 -18.85
C ALA A 554 -6.57 -29.00 -17.50
N ALA A 555 -6.97 -30.27 -17.50
CA ALA A 555 -7.22 -31.05 -16.29
C ALA A 555 -6.03 -31.98 -16.09
N PRO A 556 -5.13 -31.71 -15.12
CA PRO A 556 -4.19 -32.73 -14.67
C PRO A 556 -5.03 -33.88 -14.11
N GLY A 557 -4.70 -35.12 -14.50
CA GLY A 557 -5.43 -36.30 -14.02
C GLY A 557 -5.63 -36.28 -12.50
N SER A 558 -6.81 -36.70 -12.03
CA SER A 558 -7.24 -36.62 -10.63
C SER A 558 -6.13 -37.01 -9.65
N LYS A 559 -5.81 -36.12 -8.71
CA LYS A 559 -4.81 -36.34 -7.67
C LYS A 559 -5.49 -36.66 -6.34
N LYS A 560 -4.80 -37.44 -5.52
CA LYS A 560 -5.18 -37.72 -4.12
C LYS A 560 -4.31 -36.88 -3.18
N ILE A 561 -4.92 -35.94 -2.50
CA ILE A 561 -4.30 -35.03 -1.53
C ILE A 561 -4.74 -35.45 -0.14
N VAL A 562 -3.80 -35.57 0.78
CA VAL A 562 -4.06 -35.85 2.20
C VAL A 562 -3.57 -34.67 3.03
N GLY A 563 -4.44 -34.07 3.83
CA GLY A 563 -4.10 -33.03 4.81
C GLY A 563 -4.12 -33.58 6.23
N VAL A 564 -3.03 -33.38 6.98
CA VAL A 564 -2.95 -33.75 8.40
C VAL A 564 -2.93 -32.50 9.26
N PHE A 565 -3.99 -32.28 10.03
CA PHE A 565 -4.18 -31.12 10.91
C PHE A 565 -4.74 -31.57 12.27
N TYR A 566 -4.69 -30.72 13.28
CA TYR A 566 -5.32 -31.00 14.57
C TYR A 566 -6.84 -30.75 14.51
N LYS A 567 -7.62 -31.43 15.37
CA LYS A 567 -9.05 -31.18 15.52
C LYS A 567 -9.29 -29.90 16.31
N ALA A 568 -10.16 -29.02 15.81
CA ALA A 568 -10.56 -27.82 16.52
C ALA A 568 -11.88 -28.00 17.29
N GLY A 569 -12.74 -28.96 16.92
CA GLY A 569 -14.06 -29.13 17.53
C GLY A 569 -14.88 -27.85 17.49
N ASP A 570 -15.55 -27.51 18.60
CA ASP A 570 -16.41 -26.32 18.72
C ASP A 570 -15.69 -25.00 18.37
N TYR A 571 -14.37 -24.94 18.50
CA TYR A 571 -13.60 -23.73 18.17
C TYR A 571 -13.62 -23.37 16.68
N ALA A 572 -13.79 -24.36 15.78
CA ALA A 572 -13.91 -24.11 14.34
C ALA A 572 -15.25 -23.47 13.94
N GLU A 573 -16.28 -23.65 14.76
CA GLU A 573 -17.57 -22.97 14.60
C GLU A 573 -17.51 -21.55 15.17
N MET A 574 -16.85 -21.38 16.33
CA MET A 574 -16.69 -20.07 16.97
C MET A 574 -15.87 -19.09 16.12
N ASN A 575 -14.89 -19.57 15.35
CA ASN A 575 -14.09 -18.74 14.48
C ASN A 575 -13.94 -19.35 13.07
N PRO A 576 -14.71 -18.87 12.08
CA PRO A 576 -14.64 -19.35 10.70
C PRO A 576 -13.27 -19.16 10.03
N ASN A 577 -12.45 -18.23 10.52
CA ASN A 577 -11.10 -17.97 10.00
C ASN A 577 -10.05 -18.94 10.57
N PHE A 578 -10.44 -19.83 11.49
CA PHE A 578 -9.59 -20.93 11.96
C PHE A 578 -9.51 -22.00 10.86
N VAL A 579 -8.60 -21.82 9.92
CA VAL A 579 -8.49 -22.68 8.73
C VAL A 579 -7.56 -23.87 8.91
N ASP A 580 -6.62 -23.83 9.86
CA ASP A 580 -5.64 -24.89 10.13
C ASP A 580 -6.17 -25.99 11.06
N CYS A 581 -7.28 -26.61 10.68
CA CYS A 581 -7.91 -27.67 11.44
C CYS A 581 -8.59 -28.70 10.54
N VAL A 582 -8.94 -29.87 11.08
CA VAL A 582 -9.62 -30.93 10.33
C VAL A 582 -10.94 -30.44 9.72
N GLU A 583 -11.69 -29.65 10.46
CA GLU A 583 -13.03 -29.16 10.10
C GLU A 583 -13.01 -28.21 8.90
N ARG A 584 -11.90 -27.51 8.67
CA ARG A 584 -11.76 -26.54 7.57
C ARG A 584 -10.76 -26.97 6.50
N GLY A 585 -9.77 -27.79 6.84
CA GLY A 585 -8.77 -28.32 5.91
C GLY A 585 -8.09 -27.25 5.06
N LEU A 586 -7.71 -26.12 5.67
CA LEU A 586 -7.15 -24.92 5.03
C LEU A 586 -8.11 -24.18 4.05
N GLY A 587 -9.39 -24.53 4.04
CA GLY A 587 -10.36 -23.98 3.08
C GLY A 587 -10.14 -24.49 1.65
N LEU A 588 -9.49 -25.65 1.48
CA LEU A 588 -9.10 -26.19 0.17
C LEU A 588 -10.11 -27.15 -0.45
N ARG A 589 -11.06 -27.68 0.34
CA ARG A 589 -11.95 -28.77 -0.09
C ARG A 589 -12.72 -28.44 -1.37
N ASP A 590 -13.54 -27.40 -1.34
CA ASP A 590 -14.38 -27.03 -2.47
C ASP A 590 -13.56 -26.76 -3.74
N TRP A 591 -12.39 -26.13 -3.58
CA TRP A 591 -11.48 -25.80 -4.68
C TRP A 591 -10.77 -27.03 -5.28
N LEU A 592 -10.37 -28.01 -4.47
CA LEU A 592 -9.76 -29.25 -4.94
C LEU A 592 -10.81 -30.16 -5.60
N GLU A 593 -11.97 -30.30 -4.97
CA GLU A 593 -13.05 -31.15 -5.47
C GLU A 593 -13.65 -30.58 -6.77
N SER A 594 -13.75 -29.25 -6.92
CA SER A 594 -14.19 -28.62 -8.18
C SER A 594 -13.24 -28.88 -9.36
N GLN A 595 -11.98 -29.23 -9.09
CA GLN A 595 -10.98 -29.61 -10.11
C GLN A 595 -10.90 -31.14 -10.31
N GLY A 596 -11.78 -31.90 -9.66
CA GLY A 596 -11.81 -33.36 -9.76
C GLY A 596 -10.71 -34.05 -8.95
N HIS A 597 -10.09 -33.39 -7.98
CA HIS A 597 -9.13 -33.99 -7.06
C HIS A 597 -9.82 -34.53 -5.80
N GLN A 598 -9.23 -35.55 -5.18
CA GLN A 598 -9.69 -36.10 -3.90
C GLN A 598 -8.93 -35.42 -2.75
N TYR A 599 -9.66 -34.89 -1.76
CA TYR A 599 -9.06 -34.32 -0.56
C TYR A 599 -9.52 -35.04 0.72
N ILE A 600 -8.59 -35.77 1.32
CA ILE A 600 -8.79 -36.44 2.62
C ILE A 600 -8.14 -35.59 3.70
N VAL A 601 -8.83 -35.39 4.82
CA VAL A 601 -8.33 -34.62 5.96
C VAL A 601 -8.45 -35.47 7.23
N THR A 602 -7.39 -35.53 8.02
CA THR A 602 -7.36 -36.33 9.26
C THR A 602 -6.46 -35.71 10.33
N ASP A 603 -6.78 -35.94 11.60
CA ASP A 603 -5.86 -35.74 12.74
C ASP A 603 -5.16 -37.04 13.17
N ASP A 604 -5.68 -38.18 12.73
CA ASP A 604 -5.22 -39.50 13.13
C ASP A 604 -3.95 -39.90 12.34
N LYS A 605 -2.80 -39.66 12.98
CA LYS A 605 -1.46 -39.72 12.37
C LYS A 605 -0.47 -40.68 13.04
N GLU A 606 -0.86 -41.28 14.16
CA GLU A 606 0.01 -42.09 15.03
C GLU A 606 -0.55 -43.49 15.28
N GLY A 607 0.34 -44.48 15.27
CA GLY A 607 -0.03 -45.89 15.37
C GLY A 607 -0.12 -46.58 14.00
N PRO A 608 0.03 -47.91 13.94
CA PRO A 608 0.09 -48.66 12.69
C PRO A 608 -1.25 -48.68 11.92
N ASP A 609 -2.37 -48.50 12.62
CA ASP A 609 -3.72 -48.57 12.07
C ASP A 609 -4.37 -47.18 11.88
N CYS A 610 -3.59 -46.09 12.04
CA CYS A 610 -4.14 -44.74 11.93
C CYS A 610 -4.59 -44.39 10.51
N GLU A 611 -5.50 -43.43 10.38
CA GLU A 611 -6.09 -43.04 9.11
C GLU A 611 -5.06 -42.60 8.08
N LEU A 612 -4.01 -41.89 8.50
CA LEU A 612 -2.89 -41.52 7.63
C LEU A 612 -2.25 -42.74 6.97
N GLU A 613 -2.03 -43.84 7.71
CA GLU A 613 -1.36 -45.05 7.20
C GLU A 613 -2.16 -45.76 6.11
N LYS A 614 -3.49 -45.58 6.08
CA LYS A 614 -4.37 -46.13 5.04
C LYS A 614 -4.23 -45.40 3.71
N HIS A 615 -3.74 -44.16 3.72
CA HIS A 615 -3.65 -43.31 2.53
C HIS A 615 -2.22 -43.07 2.05
N ILE A 616 -1.21 -43.32 2.90
CA ILE A 616 0.20 -43.30 2.50
C ILE A 616 0.47 -44.09 1.20
N PRO A 617 -0.06 -45.31 1.00
CA PRO A 617 0.30 -46.12 -0.17
C PRO A 617 0.00 -45.49 -1.54
N ASP A 618 -1.02 -44.64 -1.65
CA ASP A 618 -1.58 -44.16 -2.92
C ASP A 618 -1.78 -42.64 -3.02
N LEU A 619 -1.49 -41.87 -1.96
CA LEU A 619 -1.50 -40.39 -2.01
C LEU A 619 -0.46 -39.82 -2.98
N HIS A 620 -0.78 -38.68 -3.58
CA HIS A 620 0.11 -37.94 -4.47
C HIS A 620 0.76 -36.76 -3.75
N VAL A 621 -0.03 -36.09 -2.90
CA VAL A 621 0.39 -34.94 -2.10
C VAL A 621 0.05 -35.19 -0.65
N LEU A 622 1.00 -34.96 0.26
CA LEU A 622 0.75 -34.89 1.69
C LEU A 622 0.99 -33.45 2.17
N ILE A 623 -0.04 -32.86 2.76
CA ILE A 623 0.02 -31.56 3.44
C ILE A 623 0.06 -31.84 4.94
N THR A 624 0.98 -31.20 5.63
CA THR A 624 1.11 -31.30 7.10
C THR A 624 1.46 -29.94 7.70
N THR A 625 1.36 -29.83 9.02
CA THR A 625 1.58 -28.60 9.77
C THR A 625 2.51 -28.88 10.96
N PRO A 626 3.47 -27.99 11.29
CA PRO A 626 4.41 -28.23 12.38
C PRO A 626 3.74 -28.25 13.77
N PHE A 627 2.49 -27.76 13.89
CA PHE A 627 1.74 -27.74 15.14
C PHE A 627 1.13 -29.11 15.48
N HIS A 628 0.87 -29.94 14.47
CA HIS A 628 0.42 -31.35 14.59
C HIS A 628 1.11 -32.20 13.50
N PRO A 629 2.43 -32.42 13.62
CA PRO A 629 3.24 -32.88 12.52
C PRO A 629 2.98 -34.35 12.17
N ALA A 630 2.71 -34.61 10.89
CA ALA A 630 2.77 -35.95 10.32
C ALA A 630 4.23 -36.32 10.07
N TYR A 631 4.84 -37.07 10.98
CA TYR A 631 6.25 -37.47 10.82
C TYR A 631 6.45 -38.29 9.54
N VAL A 632 7.17 -37.75 8.56
CA VAL A 632 7.43 -38.41 7.27
C VAL A 632 8.77 -39.13 7.34
N THR A 633 8.73 -40.35 7.91
CA THR A 633 9.91 -41.20 8.07
C THR A 633 10.31 -41.86 6.74
N ALA A 634 11.57 -42.32 6.65
CA ALA A 634 12.04 -43.13 5.53
C ALA A 634 11.16 -44.37 5.25
N GLU A 635 10.59 -44.99 6.30
CA GLU A 635 9.66 -46.11 6.17
C GLU A 635 8.35 -45.71 5.47
N ARG A 636 7.76 -44.57 5.85
CA ARG A 636 6.55 -44.02 5.22
C ARG A 636 6.80 -43.64 3.76
N ILE A 637 7.93 -42.98 3.47
CA ILE A 637 8.34 -42.62 2.11
C ILE A 637 8.44 -43.87 1.23
N LYS A 638 9.06 -44.94 1.73
CA LYS A 638 9.20 -46.20 0.98
C LYS A 638 7.85 -46.86 0.65
N ARG A 639 6.83 -46.66 1.49
CA ARG A 639 5.47 -47.18 1.27
C ARG A 639 4.65 -46.29 0.32
N ALA A 640 5.00 -45.01 0.18
CA ALA A 640 4.23 -44.01 -0.56
C ALA A 640 4.51 -44.02 -2.07
N LYS A 641 3.92 -44.95 -2.81
CA LYS A 641 4.24 -45.24 -4.22
C LYS A 641 3.98 -44.06 -5.17
N ASN A 642 2.91 -43.31 -4.91
CA ASN A 642 2.45 -42.22 -5.77
C ASN A 642 2.88 -40.83 -5.28
N LEU A 643 3.53 -40.75 -4.11
CA LEU A 643 3.91 -39.49 -3.51
C LEU A 643 4.89 -38.76 -4.44
N ARG A 644 4.62 -37.47 -4.65
CA ARG A 644 5.46 -36.56 -5.44
C ARG A 644 5.76 -35.26 -4.70
N LEU A 645 4.85 -34.82 -3.82
CA LEU A 645 4.93 -33.53 -3.18
C LEU A 645 4.59 -33.61 -1.69
N LEU A 646 5.48 -33.08 -0.86
CA LEU A 646 5.30 -32.85 0.57
C LEU A 646 5.20 -31.33 0.80
N LEU A 647 4.05 -30.88 1.32
CA LEU A 647 3.81 -29.46 1.64
C LEU A 647 3.67 -29.26 3.15
N THR A 648 4.44 -28.32 3.67
CA THR A 648 4.25 -27.83 5.05
C THR A 648 3.42 -26.55 5.03
N ALA A 649 2.22 -26.62 5.61
CA ALA A 649 1.34 -25.48 5.85
C ALA A 649 1.87 -24.66 7.04
N GLY A 650 2.85 -23.80 6.76
CA GLY A 650 3.59 -23.04 7.75
C GLY A 650 5.06 -22.94 7.35
N SER A 651 5.95 -22.93 8.34
CA SER A 651 7.41 -22.99 8.17
C SER A 651 7.99 -23.91 9.25
N GLY A 652 8.97 -24.73 8.86
CA GLY A 652 9.59 -25.76 9.69
C GLY A 652 9.29 -27.18 9.17
N THR A 653 10.29 -27.84 8.58
CA THR A 653 10.16 -29.17 7.96
C THR A 653 10.84 -30.30 8.74
N ASP A 654 11.23 -30.05 9.99
CA ASP A 654 11.98 -30.98 10.87
C ASP A 654 11.33 -32.37 11.06
N HIS A 655 10.03 -32.47 10.82
CA HIS A 655 9.26 -33.71 10.94
C HIS A 655 9.34 -34.58 9.68
N ILE A 656 10.04 -34.13 8.63
CA ILE A 656 10.28 -34.85 7.39
C ILE A 656 11.74 -35.32 7.37
N ASP A 657 11.98 -36.59 7.07
CA ASP A 657 13.31 -37.09 6.75
C ASP A 657 13.73 -36.55 5.37
N LEU A 658 14.34 -35.38 5.35
CA LEU A 658 14.67 -34.66 4.11
C LEU A 658 15.69 -35.44 3.25
N ASN A 659 16.59 -36.20 3.87
CA ASN A 659 17.54 -37.06 3.16
C ASN A 659 16.82 -38.22 2.45
N ALA A 660 15.87 -38.88 3.13
CA ALA A 660 15.06 -39.92 2.52
C ALA A 660 14.14 -39.36 1.43
N ALA A 661 13.58 -38.16 1.62
CA ALA A 661 12.76 -37.49 0.60
C ALA A 661 13.57 -37.12 -0.64
N ALA A 662 14.78 -36.57 -0.45
CA ALA A 662 15.73 -36.29 -1.52
C ALA A 662 16.13 -37.56 -2.29
N ALA A 663 16.51 -38.62 -1.57
CA ALA A 663 16.86 -39.91 -2.17
C ALA A 663 15.69 -40.54 -2.96
N ALA A 664 14.45 -40.25 -2.59
CA ALA A 664 13.24 -40.67 -3.29
C ALA A 664 12.81 -39.74 -4.43
N GLY A 665 13.54 -38.64 -4.69
CA GLY A 665 13.21 -37.68 -5.75
C GLY A 665 11.94 -36.87 -5.49
N LEU A 666 11.55 -36.71 -4.22
CA LEU A 666 10.36 -35.95 -3.83
C LEU A 666 10.64 -34.45 -3.82
N THR A 667 9.59 -33.67 -4.08
CA THR A 667 9.61 -32.23 -3.79
C THR A 667 9.12 -32.01 -2.36
N VAL A 668 9.91 -31.28 -1.56
CA VAL A 668 9.53 -30.80 -0.23
C VAL A 668 9.50 -29.28 -0.26
N ALA A 669 8.37 -28.69 0.12
CA ALA A 669 8.20 -27.25 0.17
C ALA A 669 7.41 -26.78 1.41
N GLU A 670 7.63 -25.52 1.79
CA GLU A 670 6.91 -24.84 2.87
C GLU A 670 6.50 -23.43 2.43
N VAL A 671 5.63 -22.78 3.20
CA VAL A 671 5.22 -21.40 2.93
C VAL A 671 6.19 -20.42 3.60
N THR A 672 7.39 -20.32 3.03
CA THR A 672 8.48 -19.49 3.57
C THR A 672 8.04 -18.04 3.79
N GLY A 673 8.17 -17.55 5.02
CA GLY A 673 7.79 -16.17 5.39
C GLY A 673 6.35 -15.99 5.84
N SER A 674 5.51 -17.02 5.81
CA SER A 674 4.09 -16.92 6.21
C SER A 674 3.88 -16.59 7.69
N ASN A 675 4.76 -17.03 8.58
CA ASN A 675 4.60 -16.90 10.04
C ASN A 675 5.74 -16.14 10.73
N VAL A 676 6.76 -15.67 10.00
CA VAL A 676 7.98 -15.07 10.57
C VAL A 676 7.72 -13.81 11.40
N VAL A 677 6.69 -13.03 11.04
CA VAL A 677 6.24 -11.87 11.83
C VAL A 677 5.60 -12.32 13.15
N SER A 678 4.74 -13.33 13.08
CA SER A 678 4.01 -13.85 14.24
C SER A 678 4.96 -14.47 15.26
N VAL A 679 5.98 -15.20 14.80
CA VAL A 679 7.03 -15.75 15.66
C VAL A 679 7.88 -14.63 16.27
N ALA A 680 8.32 -13.65 15.48
CA ALA A 680 9.14 -12.54 16.00
C ALA A 680 8.39 -11.70 17.06
N GLU A 681 7.07 -11.54 16.93
CA GLU A 681 6.24 -10.87 17.95
C GLU A 681 6.14 -11.71 19.23
N ASP A 682 5.96 -13.02 19.11
CA ASP A 682 5.92 -13.94 20.24
C ASP A 682 7.26 -13.99 20.98
N GLU A 683 8.39 -13.91 20.27
CA GLU A 683 9.72 -13.81 20.87
C GLU A 683 9.89 -12.52 21.70
N VAL A 684 9.51 -11.36 21.16
CA VAL A 684 9.53 -10.08 21.91
C VAL A 684 8.63 -10.15 23.14
N MET A 685 7.43 -10.74 23.00
CA MET A 685 6.53 -10.96 24.12
C MET A 685 7.19 -11.82 25.21
N ARG A 686 7.82 -12.93 24.84
CA ARG A 686 8.49 -13.85 25.78
C ARG A 686 9.68 -13.21 26.47
N ILE A 687 10.48 -12.43 25.74
CA ILE A 687 11.56 -11.63 26.33
C ILE A 687 10.99 -10.73 27.43
N LEU A 688 9.92 -9.99 27.15
CA LEU A 688 9.29 -9.11 28.13
C LEU A 688 8.67 -9.88 29.31
N ILE A 689 8.02 -11.01 29.06
CA ILE A 689 7.46 -11.88 30.11
C ILE A 689 8.54 -12.33 31.09
N LEU A 690 9.69 -12.80 30.57
CA LEU A 690 10.80 -13.25 31.39
C LEU A 690 11.49 -12.09 32.11
N VAL A 691 11.89 -11.04 31.38
CA VAL A 691 12.63 -9.89 31.92
C VAL A 691 11.84 -9.17 33.01
N ARG A 692 10.52 -9.02 32.83
CA ARG A 692 9.66 -8.32 33.79
C ARG A 692 9.05 -9.22 34.86
N ASN A 693 9.42 -10.49 34.88
CA ASN A 693 8.92 -11.49 35.83
C ASN A 693 7.38 -11.58 35.88
N PHE A 694 6.75 -11.56 34.70
CA PHE A 694 5.30 -11.42 34.58
C PHE A 694 4.52 -12.63 35.12
N SER A 695 4.94 -13.86 34.76
CA SER A 695 4.18 -15.08 35.07
C SER A 695 3.99 -15.31 36.58
N PRO A 696 5.03 -15.22 37.43
CA PRO A 696 4.83 -15.28 38.88
C PRO A 696 3.90 -14.19 39.43
N GLY A 697 3.96 -12.97 38.88
CA GLY A 697 3.06 -11.88 39.23
C GLY A 697 1.59 -12.18 38.88
N TYR A 698 1.35 -12.70 37.67
CA TYR A 698 0.03 -13.18 37.23
C TYR A 698 -0.51 -14.29 38.15
N HIS A 699 0.36 -15.22 38.57
CA HIS A 699 -0.02 -16.29 39.49
C HIS A 699 -0.37 -15.78 40.89
N GLN A 700 0.31 -14.76 41.42
CA GLN A 700 -0.10 -14.14 42.69
C GLN A 700 -1.51 -13.57 42.58
N VAL A 701 -1.79 -12.79 41.54
CA VAL A 701 -3.10 -12.14 41.34
C VAL A 701 -4.22 -13.16 41.23
N THR A 702 -4.04 -14.22 40.44
CA THR A 702 -5.06 -15.27 40.24
C THR A 702 -5.30 -16.13 41.49
N ARG A 703 -4.35 -16.16 42.42
CA ARG A 703 -4.48 -16.81 43.73
C ARG A 703 -4.99 -15.87 44.83
N GLY A 704 -5.20 -14.60 44.53
CA GLY A 704 -5.60 -13.58 45.51
C GLY A 704 -4.48 -13.16 46.46
N GLU A 705 -3.22 -13.41 46.09
CA GLU A 705 -2.03 -13.02 46.84
C GLU A 705 -1.56 -11.61 46.44
N TRP A 706 -0.84 -10.93 47.33
CA TRP A 706 -0.23 -9.63 47.03
C TRP A 706 1.11 -9.46 47.74
N ASN A 707 2.20 -9.83 47.05
CA ASN A 707 3.56 -9.67 47.54
C ASN A 707 4.47 -9.11 46.43
N VAL A 708 4.53 -7.78 46.38
CA VAL A 708 5.35 -7.04 45.42
C VAL A 708 6.83 -7.42 45.50
N ALA A 709 7.38 -7.59 46.70
CA ALA A 709 8.80 -7.92 46.88
C ALA A 709 9.16 -9.29 46.27
N ALA A 710 8.27 -10.28 46.39
CA ALA A 710 8.44 -11.59 45.80
C ALA A 710 8.39 -11.60 44.25
N ILE A 711 7.99 -10.50 43.61
CA ILE A 711 8.06 -10.35 42.15
C ILE A 711 9.23 -9.43 41.76
N ALA A 712 9.33 -8.27 42.42
CA ALA A 712 10.27 -7.21 42.08
C ALA A 712 11.74 -7.61 42.22
N TYR A 713 12.07 -8.58 43.09
CA TYR A 713 13.47 -8.99 43.30
C TYR A 713 14.14 -9.60 42.06
N ASN A 714 13.34 -10.08 41.10
CA ASN A 714 13.80 -10.66 39.83
C ASN A 714 13.14 -9.99 38.61
N ALA A 715 12.61 -8.77 38.77
CA ALA A 715 12.01 -8.00 37.69
C ALA A 715 12.97 -6.90 37.24
N TYR A 716 13.27 -6.87 35.94
CA TYR A 716 14.19 -5.93 35.34
C TYR A 716 13.52 -5.18 34.18
N ASP A 717 14.15 -4.06 33.79
CA ASP A 717 13.84 -3.42 32.52
C ASP A 717 14.65 -4.05 31.38
N LEU A 718 14.07 -4.09 30.19
CA LEU A 718 14.73 -4.58 28.98
C LEU A 718 15.79 -3.59 28.47
N GLU A 719 15.62 -2.30 28.74
CA GLU A 719 16.58 -1.25 28.38
C GLU A 719 18.00 -1.59 28.87
N ALA A 720 18.97 -1.32 27.99
CA ALA A 720 20.41 -1.54 28.19
C ALA A 720 20.84 -3.00 28.40
N LYS A 721 19.94 -3.98 28.37
CA LYS A 721 20.32 -5.41 28.38
C LYS A 721 21.00 -5.79 27.07
N THR A 722 21.91 -6.75 27.16
CA THR A 722 22.54 -7.36 25.98
C THR A 722 21.73 -8.57 25.53
N LEU A 723 21.25 -8.54 24.29
CA LEU A 723 20.49 -9.62 23.69
C LEU A 723 21.25 -10.20 22.50
N GLY A 724 21.43 -11.51 22.47
CA GLY A 724 22.01 -12.24 21.33
C GLY A 724 21.00 -13.14 20.66
N THR A 725 20.81 -13.01 19.35
CA THR A 725 20.05 -14.00 18.55
C THR A 725 20.99 -15.00 17.89
N VAL A 726 20.68 -16.29 18.01
CA VAL A 726 21.38 -17.39 17.33
C VAL A 726 20.59 -17.72 16.07
N GLY A 727 21.00 -17.15 14.96
CA GLY A 727 20.25 -17.06 13.72
C GLY A 727 19.74 -15.64 13.48
N VAL A 728 20.01 -15.11 12.28
CA VAL A 728 19.58 -13.79 11.77
C VAL A 728 18.86 -13.93 10.42
N GLY A 729 18.18 -15.06 10.23
CA GLY A 729 17.27 -15.26 9.11
C GLY A 729 16.04 -14.34 9.19
N ARG A 730 14.96 -14.71 8.50
CA ARG A 730 13.75 -13.88 8.40
C ARG A 730 13.18 -13.48 9.77
N THR A 731 13.05 -14.44 10.69
CA THR A 731 12.54 -14.19 12.05
C THR A 731 13.53 -13.39 12.90
N GLY A 732 14.81 -13.80 12.94
CA GLY A 732 15.85 -13.10 13.70
C GLY A 732 16.05 -11.64 13.27
N GLY A 733 15.99 -11.34 11.97
CA GLY A 733 16.02 -9.96 11.48
C GLY A 733 14.81 -9.13 11.95
N LEU A 734 13.60 -9.70 11.88
CA LEU A 734 12.37 -9.04 12.34
C LEU A 734 12.33 -8.83 13.85
N LEU A 735 12.90 -9.77 14.62
CA LEU A 735 13.11 -9.65 16.05
C LEU A 735 13.99 -8.43 16.37
N LEU A 736 15.15 -8.32 15.73
CA LEU A 736 16.09 -7.21 15.96
C LEU A 736 15.47 -5.85 15.60
N GLN A 737 14.71 -5.76 14.50
CA GLN A 737 13.96 -4.55 14.15
C GLN A 737 12.96 -4.13 15.24
N ARG A 738 12.24 -5.09 15.82
CA ARG A 738 11.26 -4.84 16.90
C ARG A 738 11.91 -4.48 18.22
N LEU A 739 13.13 -4.97 18.47
CA LEU A 739 13.89 -4.68 19.69
C LEU A 739 14.62 -3.34 19.63
N LYS A 740 14.86 -2.78 18.43
CA LYS A 740 15.52 -1.47 18.25
C LYS A 740 15.00 -0.37 19.20
N PRO A 741 13.68 -0.10 19.28
CA PRO A 741 13.16 0.98 20.13
C PRO A 741 13.27 0.71 21.63
N PHE A 742 13.63 -0.51 22.06
CA PHE A 742 13.83 -0.86 23.47
C PHE A 742 15.23 -0.50 23.99
N ASN A 743 16.10 0.12 23.17
CA ASN A 743 17.43 0.58 23.56
C ASN A 743 18.32 -0.53 24.17
N CYS A 744 18.29 -1.72 23.56
CA CYS A 744 19.13 -2.87 23.94
C CYS A 744 20.52 -2.81 23.28
N ASN A 745 21.47 -3.56 23.82
CA ASN A 745 22.71 -3.90 23.12
C ASN A 745 22.47 -5.19 22.32
N LEU A 746 22.26 -5.05 21.01
CA LEU A 746 21.86 -6.16 20.14
C LEU A 746 23.08 -6.85 19.50
N LEU A 747 23.16 -8.17 19.65
CA LEU A 747 24.17 -9.04 19.05
C LEU A 747 23.48 -10.12 18.20
N TYR A 748 24.17 -10.62 17.19
CA TYR A 748 23.71 -11.78 16.44
C TYR A 748 24.87 -12.68 16.02
N HIS A 749 24.61 -13.98 15.98
CA HIS A 749 25.49 -14.99 15.42
C HIS A 749 24.73 -15.79 14.36
N ASP A 750 25.31 -15.91 13.17
CA ASP A 750 24.79 -16.72 12.06
C ASP A 750 25.97 -17.08 11.13
N ARG A 751 25.79 -18.11 10.30
CA ARG A 751 26.73 -18.50 9.23
C ARG A 751 26.83 -17.40 8.17
N LEU A 752 25.74 -16.66 7.95
CA LEU A 752 25.67 -15.54 7.02
C LEU A 752 25.45 -14.24 7.79
N LYS A 753 26.28 -13.23 7.50
CA LYS A 753 26.05 -11.89 8.03
C LYS A 753 24.73 -11.34 7.49
N MET A 754 24.05 -10.54 8.32
CA MET A 754 22.89 -9.81 7.86
C MET A 754 23.31 -8.72 6.86
N ASP A 755 22.34 -8.22 6.08
CA ASP A 755 22.59 -7.12 5.17
C ASP A 755 23.13 -5.88 5.93
N PRO A 756 24.18 -5.19 5.42
CA PRO A 756 24.76 -4.03 6.12
C PRO A 756 23.77 -2.89 6.38
N GLU A 757 22.77 -2.68 5.52
CA GLU A 757 21.72 -1.68 5.73
C GLU A 757 20.88 -2.08 6.93
N LEU A 758 20.46 -3.35 7.00
CA LEU A 758 19.69 -3.87 8.13
C LEU A 758 20.49 -3.89 9.44
N GLU A 759 21.80 -4.17 9.38
CA GLU A 759 22.70 -4.09 10.55
C GLU A 759 22.78 -2.65 11.07
N ASN A 760 22.85 -1.65 10.18
CA ASN A 760 22.85 -0.23 10.56
C ASN A 760 21.49 0.23 11.11
N GLU A 761 20.38 -0.19 10.50
CA GLU A 761 19.01 0.14 10.95
C GLU A 761 18.75 -0.40 12.36
N THR A 762 19.05 -1.67 12.58
CA THR A 762 18.87 -2.34 13.88
C THR A 762 19.94 -1.94 14.88
N GLY A 763 21.12 -1.52 14.42
CA GLY A 763 22.30 -1.31 15.27
C GLY A 763 22.79 -2.58 15.95
N ALA A 764 22.38 -3.75 15.45
CA ALA A 764 22.89 -5.04 15.92
C ALA A 764 24.35 -5.22 15.50
N LYS A 765 25.10 -6.03 16.23
CA LYS A 765 26.50 -6.32 15.91
C LYS A 765 26.71 -7.80 15.68
N PHE A 766 27.40 -8.12 14.59
CA PHE A 766 27.80 -9.49 14.30
C PHE A 766 28.86 -10.01 15.29
N GLU A 767 28.63 -11.21 15.81
CA GLU A 767 29.60 -12.01 16.57
C GLU A 767 29.90 -13.28 15.79
N GLU A 768 31.12 -13.38 15.26
CA GLU A 768 31.55 -14.50 14.41
C GLU A 768 31.59 -15.83 15.17
N ASP A 769 31.98 -15.80 16.45
CA ASP A 769 32.01 -16.97 17.32
C ASP A 769 30.83 -16.96 18.29
N LEU A 770 29.98 -17.99 18.19
CA LEU A 770 28.84 -18.19 19.08
C LEU A 770 29.30 -18.23 20.54
N ASP A 771 30.35 -18.97 20.85
CA ASP A 771 30.81 -19.17 22.23
C ASP A 771 31.39 -17.86 22.81
N ALA A 772 31.84 -16.92 21.97
CA ALA A 772 32.24 -15.58 22.38
C ALA A 772 31.04 -14.64 22.60
N MET A 773 29.91 -14.87 21.94
CA MET A 773 28.67 -14.11 22.12
C MET A 773 27.97 -14.46 23.44
N LEU A 774 27.83 -15.74 23.76
CA LEU A 774 27.08 -16.25 24.92
C LEU A 774 27.41 -15.58 26.27
N PRO A 775 28.68 -15.38 26.68
CA PRO A 775 29.00 -14.74 27.95
C PRO A 775 28.68 -13.24 28.00
N LYS A 776 28.37 -12.60 26.86
CA LYS A 776 28.00 -11.18 26.77
C LYS A 776 26.49 -10.97 26.99
N CYS A 777 25.68 -11.97 26.67
CA CYS A 777 24.22 -11.88 26.61
C CYS A 777 23.55 -12.05 27.97
N ASP A 778 22.65 -11.14 28.31
CA ASP A 778 21.66 -11.31 29.38
C ASP A 778 20.47 -12.15 28.89
N ILE A 779 20.17 -12.03 27.58
CA ILE A 779 19.07 -12.74 26.92
C ILE A 779 19.60 -13.41 25.64
N ILE A 780 19.24 -14.67 25.42
CA ILE A 780 19.56 -15.44 24.22
C ILE A 780 18.26 -15.86 23.54
N VAL A 781 18.16 -15.65 22.24
CA VAL A 781 17.00 -16.07 21.43
C VAL A 781 17.46 -17.03 20.34
N ILE A 782 16.76 -18.16 20.19
CA ILE A 782 17.10 -19.20 19.22
C ILE A 782 16.23 -19.04 17.97
N ASN A 783 16.88 -18.79 16.82
CA ASN A 783 16.26 -18.48 15.53
C ASN A 783 16.91 -19.25 14.36
N THR A 784 17.45 -20.44 14.64
CA THR A 784 18.15 -21.30 13.68
C THR A 784 17.36 -22.60 13.43
N PRO A 785 17.32 -23.16 12.21
CA PRO A 785 16.62 -24.41 11.94
C PRO A 785 17.25 -25.60 12.66
N LEU A 786 16.47 -26.68 12.84
CA LEU A 786 17.01 -27.97 13.30
C LEU A 786 17.75 -28.67 12.17
N THR A 787 19.00 -29.00 12.42
CA THR A 787 19.92 -29.74 11.55
C THR A 787 20.75 -30.67 12.41
N GLU A 788 21.53 -31.58 11.81
CA GLU A 788 22.48 -32.41 12.57
C GLU A 788 23.49 -31.57 13.38
N ASN A 789 23.86 -30.38 12.89
CA ASN A 789 24.78 -29.48 13.58
C ASN A 789 24.15 -28.66 14.71
N THR A 790 22.83 -28.43 14.67
CA THR A 790 22.12 -27.61 15.67
C THR A 790 21.35 -28.44 16.69
N LYS A 791 21.16 -29.74 16.44
CA LYS A 791 20.53 -30.68 17.38
C LYS A 791 21.37 -30.81 18.65
N GLY A 792 20.76 -30.53 19.80
CA GLY A 792 21.44 -30.52 21.10
C GLY A 792 22.55 -29.49 21.22
N MET A 793 22.58 -28.47 20.34
CA MET A 793 23.60 -27.42 20.35
C MET A 793 23.65 -26.70 21.70
N PHE A 794 22.52 -26.47 22.35
CA PHE A 794 22.51 -25.93 23.72
C PHE A 794 22.50 -27.06 24.76
N ASP A 795 23.68 -27.66 24.94
CA ASP A 795 23.97 -28.65 25.96
C ASP A 795 24.43 -28.02 27.29
N LYS A 796 24.80 -28.87 28.25
CA LYS A 796 25.30 -28.45 29.57
C LYS A 796 26.56 -27.57 29.49
N GLU A 797 27.47 -27.85 28.56
CA GLU A 797 28.72 -27.10 28.43
C GLU A 797 28.43 -25.69 27.91
N ARG A 798 27.61 -25.57 26.87
CA ARG A 798 27.28 -24.28 26.25
C ARG A 798 26.40 -23.42 27.15
N ILE A 799 25.45 -24.01 27.89
CA ILE A 799 24.67 -23.31 28.92
C ILE A 799 25.57 -22.76 30.03
N ALA A 800 26.63 -23.47 30.42
CA ALA A 800 27.58 -23.02 31.43
C ALA A 800 28.43 -21.81 30.99
N LYS A 801 28.62 -21.60 29.68
CA LYS A 801 29.31 -20.43 29.12
C LYS A 801 28.46 -19.14 29.17
N CYS A 802 27.15 -19.27 29.35
CA CYS A 802 26.25 -18.13 29.44
C CYS A 802 26.42 -17.38 30.78
N LYS A 803 25.95 -16.13 30.85
CA LYS A 803 25.86 -15.41 32.13
C LYS A 803 24.99 -16.18 33.12
N LYS A 804 25.37 -16.16 34.40
CA LYS A 804 24.52 -16.67 35.47
C LYS A 804 23.21 -15.86 35.52
N GLY A 805 22.08 -16.54 35.47
CA GLY A 805 20.76 -15.92 35.41
C GLY A 805 20.33 -15.54 33.98
N VAL A 806 20.97 -16.09 32.94
CA VAL A 806 20.60 -15.83 31.53
C VAL A 806 19.14 -16.19 31.27
N LEU A 807 18.46 -15.38 30.47
CA LEU A 807 17.11 -15.65 29.97
C LEU A 807 17.19 -16.25 28.57
N ILE A 808 16.51 -17.37 28.34
CA ILE A 808 16.56 -18.06 27.04
C ILE A 808 15.15 -18.14 26.45
N VAL A 809 15.02 -17.71 25.20
CA VAL A 809 13.79 -17.82 24.41
C VAL A 809 14.04 -18.74 23.21
N ASN A 810 13.21 -19.76 23.03
CA ASN A 810 13.31 -20.68 21.90
C ASN A 810 11.92 -20.91 21.27
N ASN A 811 11.72 -20.35 20.08
CA ASN A 811 10.56 -20.61 19.23
C ASN A 811 10.98 -21.28 17.90
N ALA A 812 12.21 -21.80 17.81
CA ALA A 812 12.74 -22.42 16.61
C ALA A 812 12.44 -23.93 16.57
N SER A 813 13.14 -24.72 17.39
CA SER A 813 12.88 -26.16 17.52
C SER A 813 13.33 -26.65 18.90
N GLY A 814 12.51 -27.51 19.53
CA GLY A 814 12.78 -28.00 20.88
C GLY A 814 14.06 -28.84 20.96
N ALA A 815 14.38 -29.58 19.90
CA ALA A 815 15.53 -30.47 19.83
C ALA A 815 16.88 -29.75 19.67
N ILE A 816 16.89 -28.42 19.52
CA ILE A 816 18.12 -27.62 19.56
C ILE A 816 18.70 -27.55 20.97
N MET A 817 17.84 -27.70 21.98
CA MET A 817 18.23 -27.69 23.38
C MET A 817 18.39 -29.13 23.90
N ASP A 818 19.39 -29.38 24.72
CA ASP A 818 19.37 -30.58 25.57
C ASP A 818 18.31 -30.38 26.67
N THR A 819 17.27 -31.22 26.64
CA THR A 819 16.12 -31.11 27.55
C THR A 819 16.55 -31.11 29.02
N GLN A 820 17.47 -31.99 29.42
CA GLN A 820 17.90 -32.12 30.80
C GLN A 820 18.85 -30.99 31.21
N ALA A 821 19.72 -30.54 30.31
CA ALA A 821 20.61 -29.42 30.57
C ALA A 821 19.83 -28.12 30.86
N VAL A 822 18.70 -27.89 30.16
CA VAL A 822 17.81 -26.76 30.45
C VAL A 822 17.15 -26.91 31.84
N VAL A 823 16.67 -28.10 32.19
CA VAL A 823 16.06 -28.38 33.51
C VAL A 823 17.07 -28.13 34.63
N ASP A 824 18.29 -28.65 34.49
CA ASP A 824 19.38 -28.46 35.44
C ASP A 824 19.80 -26.97 35.54
N GLY A 825 19.83 -26.28 34.40
CA GLY A 825 20.14 -24.87 34.30
C GLY A 825 19.12 -23.99 35.03
N CYS A 826 17.83 -24.23 34.82
CA CYS A 826 16.75 -23.54 35.52
C CYS A 826 16.76 -23.86 37.03
N SER A 827 16.99 -25.13 37.40
CA SER A 827 16.99 -25.57 38.80
C SER A 827 18.17 -24.98 39.60
N SER A 828 19.33 -24.84 38.97
CA SER A 828 20.52 -24.24 39.59
C SER A 828 20.53 -22.70 39.58
N GLY A 829 19.64 -22.07 38.82
CA GLY A 829 19.64 -20.63 38.57
C GLY A 829 20.75 -20.17 37.61
N GLN A 830 21.42 -21.09 36.92
CA GLN A 830 22.28 -20.74 35.78
C GLN A 830 21.43 -20.11 34.67
N ILE A 831 20.26 -20.71 34.38
CA ILE A 831 19.21 -20.12 33.55
C ILE A 831 18.22 -19.43 34.49
N GLY A 832 18.09 -18.11 34.37
CA GLY A 832 17.16 -17.30 35.16
C GLY A 832 15.70 -17.51 34.75
N GLY A 833 15.47 -17.89 33.49
CA GLY A 833 14.17 -18.31 32.97
C GLY A 833 14.25 -18.82 31.53
N TYR A 834 13.35 -19.73 31.18
CA TYR A 834 13.24 -20.33 29.84
C TYR A 834 11.82 -20.21 29.31
N SER A 835 11.67 -19.73 28.08
CA SER A 835 10.37 -19.55 27.44
C SER A 835 10.41 -19.99 25.98
N GLY A 836 9.30 -20.53 25.51
CA GLY A 836 9.18 -21.00 24.14
C GLY A 836 7.85 -21.67 23.91
N ASP A 837 7.55 -21.94 22.64
CA ASP A 837 6.38 -22.71 22.24
C ASP A 837 6.73 -24.04 21.55
N VAL A 838 8.00 -24.28 21.24
CA VAL A 838 8.47 -25.52 20.60
C VAL A 838 8.89 -26.58 21.63
N TRP A 839 8.67 -27.85 21.28
CA TRP A 839 8.92 -29.01 22.12
C TRP A 839 9.50 -30.15 21.29
N TYR A 840 10.08 -31.16 21.94
CA TYR A 840 10.43 -32.41 21.28
C TYR A 840 10.21 -33.60 22.21
N PRO A 841 9.41 -34.62 21.83
CA PRO A 841 8.57 -34.70 20.62
C PRO A 841 7.33 -33.77 20.69
N GLN A 842 6.58 -33.68 19.58
CA GLN A 842 5.29 -33.00 19.52
C GLN A 842 4.14 -33.92 19.09
N PRO A 843 3.01 -33.97 19.84
CA PRO A 843 2.69 -33.19 21.05
C PRO A 843 3.60 -33.49 22.25
N ALA A 844 3.90 -32.46 23.06
CA ALA A 844 4.75 -32.62 24.22
C ALA A 844 4.07 -33.55 25.26
N PRO A 845 4.73 -34.64 25.70
CA PRO A 845 4.17 -35.56 26.69
C PRO A 845 3.68 -34.85 27.95
N LYS A 846 2.69 -35.45 28.62
CA LYS A 846 2.10 -34.88 29.84
C LYS A 846 3.14 -34.67 30.94
N ASP A 847 4.09 -35.59 31.03
CA ASP A 847 5.21 -35.63 31.97
C ASP A 847 6.48 -34.94 31.45
N HIS A 848 6.42 -34.23 30.31
CA HIS A 848 7.59 -33.53 29.78
C HIS A 848 8.17 -32.54 30.81
N PRO A 849 9.48 -32.59 31.14
CA PRO A 849 10.03 -31.92 32.32
C PRO A 849 9.96 -30.39 32.25
N TRP A 850 10.03 -29.79 31.06
CA TRP A 850 9.83 -28.34 30.88
C TRP A 850 8.45 -27.82 31.28
N ARG A 851 7.46 -28.69 31.51
CA ARG A 851 6.15 -28.30 32.08
C ARG A 851 6.21 -28.00 33.58
N TYR A 852 7.28 -28.43 34.25
CA TYR A 852 7.36 -28.44 35.72
C TYR A 852 8.64 -27.82 36.28
N MET A 853 9.65 -27.56 35.44
CA MET A 853 10.90 -26.93 35.88
C MET A 853 10.67 -25.50 36.38
N PRO A 854 11.47 -24.98 37.31
CA PRO A 854 11.29 -23.62 37.82
C PRO A 854 11.53 -22.55 36.74
N ASN A 855 10.92 -21.38 36.91
CA ASN A 855 11.12 -20.18 36.08
C ASN A 855 10.87 -20.38 34.56
N HIS A 856 10.00 -21.32 34.20
CA HIS A 856 9.57 -21.52 32.82
C HIS A 856 8.31 -20.70 32.50
N THR A 857 8.16 -20.25 31.26
CA THR A 857 6.91 -19.67 30.73
C THR A 857 6.54 -20.27 29.38
N MET A 858 6.60 -21.61 29.32
CA MET A 858 6.32 -22.39 28.13
C MET A 858 4.84 -22.32 27.72
N THR A 859 4.57 -22.37 26.42
CA THR A 859 3.21 -22.56 25.87
C THR A 859 3.18 -23.75 24.91
N THR A 860 2.00 -24.17 24.46
CA THR A 860 1.89 -25.06 23.29
C THR A 860 2.41 -24.37 22.04
N HIS A 861 2.85 -25.13 21.04
CA HIS A 861 3.36 -24.61 19.76
C HIS A 861 2.25 -23.87 19.00
N ILE A 862 2.29 -22.54 19.01
CA ILE A 862 1.16 -21.71 18.59
C ILE A 862 1.60 -20.39 17.94
N SER A 863 2.83 -19.92 18.16
CA SER A 863 3.30 -18.61 17.67
C SER A 863 3.21 -18.52 16.14
N GLY A 864 3.45 -19.63 15.45
CA GLY A 864 3.32 -19.73 14.01
C GLY A 864 1.90 -19.94 13.48
N ALA A 865 0.91 -20.16 14.36
CA ALA A 865 -0.46 -20.58 14.03
C ALA A 865 -1.54 -19.56 14.43
N THR A 866 -1.17 -18.28 14.61
CA THR A 866 -2.14 -17.20 14.79
C THR A 866 -3.08 -17.13 13.59
N ILE A 867 -4.32 -16.66 13.77
CA ILE A 867 -5.31 -16.57 12.68
C ILE A 867 -4.73 -15.87 11.45
N ASP A 868 -3.98 -14.77 11.63
CA ASP A 868 -3.32 -14.06 10.54
C ASP A 868 -2.26 -14.91 9.82
N ALA A 869 -1.49 -15.71 10.56
CA ALA A 869 -0.55 -16.65 9.96
C ALA A 869 -1.29 -17.76 9.21
N GLN A 870 -2.38 -18.32 9.77
CA GLN A 870 -3.16 -19.38 9.13
C GLN A 870 -3.67 -18.98 7.76
N LEU A 871 -4.21 -17.77 7.64
CA LEU A 871 -4.69 -17.27 6.36
C LEU A 871 -3.56 -17.14 5.33
N ARG A 872 -2.36 -16.72 5.76
CA ARG A 872 -1.18 -16.61 4.88
C ARG A 872 -0.66 -17.97 4.43
N TYR A 873 -0.47 -18.93 5.34
CA TYR A 873 0.03 -20.25 4.94
C TYR A 873 -1.04 -21.11 4.23
N ALA A 874 -2.33 -20.92 4.50
CA ALA A 874 -3.39 -21.53 3.70
C ALA A 874 -3.34 -21.03 2.25
N ALA A 875 -3.21 -19.70 2.05
CA ALA A 875 -3.09 -19.11 0.73
C ALA A 875 -1.81 -19.59 0.00
N GLY A 876 -0.67 -19.63 0.68
CA GLY A 876 0.58 -20.12 0.09
C GLY A 876 0.56 -21.62 -0.23
N THR A 877 -0.12 -22.43 0.59
CA THR A 877 -0.34 -23.85 0.29
C THR A 877 -1.19 -24.01 -0.96
N LYS A 878 -2.25 -23.21 -1.11
CA LYS A 878 -3.09 -23.19 -2.30
C LYS A 878 -2.31 -22.81 -3.56
N ASP A 879 -1.47 -21.78 -3.50
CA ASP A 879 -0.62 -21.34 -4.62
C ASP A 879 0.34 -22.46 -5.06
N MET A 880 1.01 -23.15 -4.13
CA MET A 880 1.90 -24.27 -4.48
C MET A 880 1.14 -25.47 -5.05
N LEU A 881 -0.05 -25.77 -4.54
CA LEU A 881 -0.90 -26.82 -5.13
C LEU A 881 -1.31 -26.47 -6.56
N ASP A 882 -1.75 -25.24 -6.81
CA ASP A 882 -2.16 -24.76 -8.13
C ASP A 882 -1.01 -24.86 -9.15
N ARG A 883 0.18 -24.39 -8.77
CA ARG A 883 1.41 -24.53 -9.57
C ARG A 883 1.75 -25.99 -9.84
N TYR A 884 1.70 -26.84 -8.81
CA TYR A 884 1.97 -28.28 -8.96
C TYR A 884 1.01 -28.95 -9.96
N PHE A 885 -0.27 -28.60 -9.92
CA PHE A 885 -1.27 -29.13 -10.84
C PHE A 885 -1.03 -28.66 -12.28
N LYS A 886 -0.57 -27.42 -12.46
CA LYS A 886 -0.23 -26.84 -13.77
C LYS A 886 1.15 -27.25 -14.30
N GLY A 887 1.99 -27.89 -13.48
CA GLY A 887 3.37 -28.20 -13.84
C GLY A 887 4.30 -26.99 -13.81
N GLU A 888 3.95 -25.97 -13.02
CA GLU A 888 4.71 -24.74 -12.85
C GLU A 888 5.66 -24.80 -11.65
N GLU A 889 6.68 -23.93 -11.68
CA GLU A 889 7.66 -23.79 -10.61
C GLU A 889 7.11 -23.05 -9.39
N PHE A 890 7.47 -23.50 -8.19
CA PHE A 890 7.25 -22.76 -6.95
C PHE A 890 8.21 -21.57 -6.82
N PRO A 891 7.85 -20.57 -6.01
CA PRO A 891 8.82 -19.56 -5.59
C PRO A 891 10.10 -20.22 -5.04
N PRO A 892 11.31 -19.85 -5.50
CA PRO A 892 12.54 -20.56 -5.16
C PRO A 892 12.79 -20.73 -3.65
N GLN A 893 12.40 -19.72 -2.87
CA GLN A 893 12.54 -19.71 -1.41
C GLN A 893 11.64 -20.72 -0.67
N ASN A 894 10.64 -21.30 -1.33
CA ASN A 894 9.73 -22.29 -0.72
C ASN A 894 10.28 -23.71 -0.82
N TYR A 895 11.23 -23.97 -1.72
CA TYR A 895 11.83 -25.29 -1.87
C TYR A 895 12.80 -25.62 -0.73
N ILE A 896 12.60 -26.80 -0.14
CA ILE A 896 13.52 -27.42 0.82
C ILE A 896 14.28 -28.57 0.14
N VAL A 897 13.54 -29.38 -0.64
CA VAL A 897 14.09 -30.41 -1.51
C VAL A 897 13.43 -30.24 -2.88
N LYS A 898 14.25 -30.20 -3.94
CA LYS A 898 13.77 -30.18 -5.34
C LYS A 898 14.66 -31.09 -6.17
N GLU A 899 14.04 -31.96 -6.98
CA GLU A 899 14.78 -32.85 -7.90
C GLU A 899 15.85 -33.71 -7.21
N GLY A 900 15.60 -34.11 -5.96
CA GLY A 900 16.54 -34.90 -5.16
C GLY A 900 17.68 -34.09 -4.53
N GLU A 901 17.70 -32.76 -4.68
CA GLU A 901 18.69 -31.88 -4.09
C GLU A 901 18.12 -31.12 -2.89
N LEU A 902 18.83 -31.19 -1.76
CA LEU A 902 18.59 -30.37 -0.58
C LEU A 902 19.02 -28.92 -0.83
N ALA A 903 18.17 -27.97 -0.44
CA ALA A 903 18.52 -26.55 -0.40
C ALA A 903 19.75 -26.33 0.49
N SER A 904 20.62 -25.40 0.10
CA SER A 904 21.96 -25.24 0.71
C SER A 904 21.92 -24.94 2.22
N GLN A 905 20.85 -24.35 2.73
CA GLN A 905 20.67 -24.02 4.14
C GLN A 905 20.43 -25.27 5.01
N TYR A 906 19.95 -26.36 4.41
CA TYR A 906 19.64 -27.63 5.05
C TYR A 906 20.72 -28.71 4.84
N ARG A 907 21.80 -28.37 4.12
CA ARG A 907 22.97 -29.24 3.95
C ARG A 907 23.91 -29.22 5.16
#